data_AF-A0A1E3J3C0-F1
#
_entry.id   AF-A0A1E3J3C0-F1
#
_cell.length_a   1.000
_cell.length_b   1.000
_cell.length_c   1.000
_cell.angle_alpha   90.00
_cell.angle_beta   90.00
_cell.angle_gamma   90.00
#
_symmetry.space_group_name_H-M   'P 1'
#
loop_
_entity.id
_entity.type
_entity.pdbx_description
1 polymer ?
#
loop_
_entity_poly.entity_id
_entity_poly.type
_entity_poly.pdbx_seq_one_letter_code
_entity_poly.pdbx_strand_id
1 'polypeptide(L)'
;MSANPPSRPVLVAKPIDNVNPDHNDPSQTVKYRHRLPEQKSQDLAKAKSKIERRDATIKQLQSQIQALPNPSIIDNLQKQLDDLEARHQASKGHEAKRHEWEQYAKKVKQERNSLRIQLEEKDKKMEEDARATSIANAEVQSLKDENESLKSQLSQIRSSQPAQSITSDFLNDYPAQLSSAKAELLKTSAKLSAKRQTVFERDAELRKLRIKMDGQMKSLEIDLQMVRRERDWRDKEVERLGEDKKRVEAQLAEEEGRCEQLEDLLDASARAYALHHMATVPKTSFDTLQYEHLRAKHEAADWRLKAETRGVELRMKKEEIKELEQRLEVGEEEKNVLGEAFDTMREDAAVLREEIDRLIGASISEQRSDFSIPTLDPLPSASPAIQLALSHSDLITSHFLPQITSLTSDISSLQSKLSTTTSNLTSSQSSLADLKREHASLHAAHASLERAHEPCAGIKLELEKSELECALNTKSIEGLREEVAMLKMKAKEDSEGMKRANDCVMRAKVAEQSLVEEIDYLREVYLEASKYESLYTALQEEHEILIAREQAAVQEAEDITRQNAELAGHTNEVQKISYVEGLRREMVEVKQELAGTRQMLNISYDKINALEAEIGAYKSLDSGVQGLNLGASGRMKVQRRQPEGGRLTVSRLSKSVAGSRSSRN
;
A
#
# COMPACT_ATOMS: atom_id res chain seq x y z
N MET A 1 30.04 0.07 -45.64
CA MET A 1 29.81 -1.34 -45.24
C MET A 1 28.30 -1.55 -45.16
N SER A 2 27.76 -2.68 -45.62
CA SER A 2 26.30 -2.88 -45.64
C SER A 2 25.79 -3.42 -44.30
N ALA A 3 24.67 -2.90 -43.81
CA ALA A 3 23.98 -3.39 -42.62
C ALA A 3 22.76 -4.22 -43.04
N ASN A 4 22.74 -5.50 -42.67
CA ASN A 4 21.59 -6.37 -42.94
C ASN A 4 20.45 -6.08 -41.94
N PRO A 5 19.17 -6.11 -42.38
CA PRO A 5 18.03 -6.02 -41.48
C PRO A 5 17.83 -7.31 -40.66
N PRO A 6 17.24 -7.25 -39.46
CA PRO A 6 16.97 -8.42 -38.64
C PRO A 6 15.83 -9.27 -39.22
N SER A 7 16.01 -10.59 -39.22
CA SER A 7 15.03 -11.56 -39.72
C SER A 7 13.75 -11.60 -38.88
N ARG A 8 12.58 -11.71 -39.52
CA ARG A 8 11.32 -12.03 -38.85
C ARG A 8 11.38 -13.45 -38.23
N PRO A 9 10.92 -13.66 -36.99
CA PRO A 9 10.67 -14.99 -36.48
C PRO A 9 9.47 -15.64 -37.21
N VAL A 10 9.61 -16.90 -37.58
CA VAL A 10 8.52 -17.69 -38.19
C VAL A 10 7.67 -18.31 -37.08
N LEU A 11 6.35 -18.14 -37.14
CA LEU A 11 5.41 -18.81 -36.25
C LEU A 11 5.33 -20.30 -36.61
N VAL A 12 6.05 -21.14 -35.86
CA VAL A 12 5.88 -22.60 -35.89
C VAL A 12 4.78 -22.99 -34.92
N ALA A 13 3.61 -23.34 -35.45
CA ALA A 13 2.56 -23.97 -34.65
C ALA A 13 3.02 -25.35 -34.16
N LYS A 14 2.71 -25.68 -32.90
CA LYS A 14 2.81 -27.05 -32.35
C LYS A 14 1.45 -27.53 -31.87
N PRO A 15 1.22 -28.86 -31.78
CA PRO A 15 -0.09 -29.41 -31.42
C PRO A 15 -0.50 -29.08 -29.99
N ILE A 16 -1.80 -29.13 -29.74
CA ILE A 16 -2.39 -29.16 -28.40
C ILE A 16 -2.61 -30.64 -28.07
N ASP A 17 -1.82 -31.19 -27.16
CA ASP A 17 -2.07 -32.51 -26.59
C ASP A 17 -3.02 -32.41 -25.38
N ASN A 18 -3.77 -33.49 -25.16
CA ASN A 18 -4.96 -33.52 -24.31
C ASN A 18 -4.75 -33.05 -22.85
N VAL A 19 -5.63 -32.15 -22.39
CA VAL A 19 -5.95 -31.97 -20.98
C VAL A 19 -7.45 -32.23 -20.83
N ASN A 20 -7.83 -33.15 -19.92
CA ASN A 20 -9.24 -33.46 -19.67
C ASN A 20 -9.99 -32.24 -19.12
N PRO A 21 -11.09 -31.82 -19.76
CA PRO A 21 -11.98 -30.80 -19.22
C PRO A 21 -13.12 -31.46 -18.45
N ASP A 22 -13.04 -31.46 -17.12
CA ASP A 22 -14.22 -31.73 -16.31
C ASP A 22 -14.34 -30.74 -15.14
N HIS A 23 -15.59 -30.32 -14.92
CA HIS A 23 -16.05 -29.53 -13.77
C HIS A 23 -15.32 -28.18 -13.53
N ASN A 24 -15.58 -27.21 -14.41
CA ASN A 24 -15.44 -25.79 -14.07
C ASN A 24 -16.56 -24.99 -14.76
N ASP A 25 -17.63 -24.63 -14.03
CA ASP A 25 -18.79 -23.91 -14.59
C ASP A 25 -18.49 -22.40 -14.75
N PRO A 26 -18.40 -21.86 -15.99
CA PRO A 26 -18.14 -20.44 -16.21
C PRO A 26 -19.35 -19.53 -15.91
N SER A 27 -20.54 -20.08 -15.60
CA SER A 27 -21.79 -19.30 -15.53
C SER A 27 -21.88 -18.30 -14.37
N GLN A 28 -21.11 -18.48 -13.30
CA GLN A 28 -21.24 -17.68 -12.08
C GLN A 28 -20.31 -16.45 -12.05
N THR A 29 -19.06 -16.58 -12.49
CA THR A 29 -18.04 -15.51 -12.38
C THR A 29 -18.34 -14.30 -13.27
N VAL A 30 -19.12 -14.46 -14.35
CA VAL A 30 -19.53 -13.38 -15.25
C VAL A 30 -20.52 -12.42 -14.59
N LYS A 31 -21.47 -12.92 -13.78
CA LYS A 31 -22.61 -12.12 -13.27
C LYS A 31 -22.21 -10.96 -12.35
N TYR A 32 -21.12 -11.10 -11.60
CA TYR A 32 -20.62 -10.04 -10.71
C TYR A 32 -19.82 -8.95 -11.44
N ARG A 33 -19.27 -9.24 -12.63
CA ARG A 33 -18.41 -8.28 -13.36
C ARG A 33 -19.19 -7.15 -14.05
N HIS A 34 -20.48 -7.35 -14.32
CA HIS A 34 -21.30 -6.41 -15.08
C HIS A 34 -22.13 -5.42 -14.24
N ARG A 35 -22.45 -5.71 -12.96
CA ARG A 35 -23.29 -4.82 -12.14
C ARG A 35 -22.58 -3.54 -11.66
N LEU A 36 -21.27 -3.60 -11.42
CA LEU A 36 -20.49 -2.47 -10.91
C LEU A 36 -20.50 -1.20 -11.82
N PRO A 37 -20.35 -1.28 -13.15
CA PRO A 37 -20.42 -0.11 -14.02
C PRO A 37 -21.84 0.49 -14.11
N GLU A 38 -22.89 -0.32 -14.10
CA GLU A 38 -24.28 0.17 -14.15
C GLU A 38 -24.62 1.05 -12.95
N GLN A 39 -24.26 0.60 -11.75
CA GLN A 39 -24.49 1.36 -10.51
C GLN A 39 -23.76 2.71 -10.52
N LYS A 40 -22.49 2.73 -10.96
CA LYS A 40 -21.71 3.98 -11.11
C LYS A 40 -22.29 4.93 -12.17
N SER A 41 -22.83 4.39 -13.27
CA SER A 41 -23.55 5.17 -14.28
C SER A 41 -24.81 5.81 -13.71
N GLN A 42 -25.61 5.05 -12.95
CA GLN A 42 -26.83 5.53 -12.32
C GLN A 42 -26.55 6.64 -11.29
N ASP A 43 -25.47 6.53 -10.51
CA ASP A 43 -25.09 7.55 -9.53
C ASP A 43 -24.50 8.82 -10.18
N LEU A 44 -23.82 8.70 -11.32
CA LEU A 44 -23.45 9.85 -12.17
C LEU A 44 -24.68 10.58 -12.71
N ALA A 45 -25.72 9.85 -13.17
CA ALA A 45 -26.97 10.46 -13.62
C ALA A 45 -27.71 11.20 -12.48
N LYS A 46 -27.76 10.62 -11.28
CA LYS A 46 -28.31 11.27 -10.06
C LYS A 46 -27.52 12.53 -9.70
N ALA A 47 -26.20 12.54 -9.86
CA ALA A 47 -25.36 13.70 -9.61
C ALA A 47 -25.64 14.84 -10.61
N LYS A 48 -25.67 14.54 -11.92
CA LYS A 48 -25.99 15.53 -12.97
C LYS A 48 -27.37 16.18 -12.75
N SER A 49 -28.40 15.38 -12.48
CA SER A 49 -29.75 15.93 -12.20
C SER A 49 -29.82 16.79 -10.94
N LYS A 50 -28.90 16.64 -9.97
CA LYS A 50 -28.78 17.55 -8.82
C LYS A 50 -28.10 18.87 -9.16
N ILE A 51 -27.17 18.88 -10.12
CA ILE A 51 -26.50 20.09 -10.61
C ILE A 51 -27.48 20.91 -11.47
N GLU A 52 -28.13 20.27 -12.45
CA GLU A 52 -29.11 20.92 -13.33
C GLU A 52 -30.24 21.62 -12.55
N ARG A 53 -30.72 21.02 -11.46
CA ARG A 53 -31.71 21.64 -10.57
C ARG A 53 -31.17 22.88 -9.85
N ARG A 54 -29.91 22.87 -9.41
CA ARG A 54 -29.27 24.04 -8.78
C ARG A 54 -29.08 25.17 -9.77
N ASP A 55 -28.63 24.86 -10.99
CA ASP A 55 -28.46 25.85 -12.06
C ASP A 55 -29.81 26.49 -12.46
N ALA A 56 -30.90 25.72 -12.43
CA ALA A 56 -32.26 26.24 -12.60
C ALA A 56 -32.68 27.16 -11.44
N THR A 57 -32.40 26.80 -10.19
CA THR A 57 -32.68 27.66 -9.01
C THR A 57 -31.86 28.95 -9.03
N ILE A 58 -30.58 28.89 -9.41
CA ILE A 58 -29.71 30.07 -9.54
C ILE A 58 -30.30 31.04 -10.59
N LYS A 59 -30.68 30.55 -11.77
CA LYS A 59 -31.33 31.35 -12.82
C LYS A 59 -32.69 31.93 -12.36
N GLN A 60 -33.45 31.20 -11.55
CA GLN A 60 -34.71 31.67 -10.98
C GLN A 60 -34.50 32.79 -9.94
N LEU A 61 -33.46 32.69 -9.10
CA LEU A 61 -33.13 33.75 -8.14
C LEU A 61 -32.58 35.00 -8.86
N GLN A 62 -31.72 34.82 -9.86
CA GLN A 62 -31.23 35.93 -10.70
C GLN A 62 -32.37 36.69 -11.40
N SER A 63 -33.39 35.99 -11.92
CA SER A 63 -34.56 36.66 -12.53
C SER A 63 -35.52 37.29 -11.52
N GLN A 64 -35.60 36.77 -10.29
CA GLN A 64 -36.35 37.42 -9.20
C GLN A 64 -35.66 38.69 -8.68
N ILE A 65 -34.33 38.68 -8.56
CA ILE A 65 -33.54 39.87 -8.20
C ILE A 65 -33.76 41.01 -9.20
N GLN A 66 -33.77 40.71 -10.50
CA GLN A 66 -34.03 41.69 -11.57
C GLN A 66 -35.48 42.22 -11.61
N ALA A 67 -36.42 41.60 -10.89
CA ALA A 67 -37.85 41.93 -10.94
C ALA A 67 -38.38 42.68 -9.70
N LEU A 68 -37.55 42.91 -8.67
CA LEU A 68 -37.98 43.47 -7.39
C LEU A 68 -37.48 44.92 -7.20
N PRO A 69 -38.34 45.88 -6.83
CA PRO A 69 -37.97 47.29 -6.71
C PRO A 69 -37.47 47.72 -5.32
N ASN A 70 -37.18 46.78 -4.40
CA ASN A 70 -37.05 47.07 -2.97
C ASN A 70 -35.68 46.61 -2.41
N PRO A 71 -34.76 47.54 -2.05
CA PRO A 71 -33.33 47.24 -1.92
C PRO A 71 -32.98 46.22 -0.83
N SER A 72 -33.61 46.28 0.36
CA SER A 72 -33.30 45.34 1.44
C SER A 72 -33.69 43.88 1.17
N ILE A 73 -34.53 43.64 0.15
CA ILE A 73 -34.86 42.31 -0.36
C ILE A 73 -33.82 41.89 -1.41
N ILE A 74 -33.38 42.83 -2.26
CA ILE A 74 -32.27 42.63 -3.21
C ILE A 74 -31.00 42.22 -2.45
N ASP A 75 -30.59 42.94 -1.41
CA ASP A 75 -29.36 42.66 -0.64
C ASP A 75 -29.35 41.23 -0.05
N ASN A 76 -30.49 40.75 0.45
CA ASN A 76 -30.62 39.41 0.99
C ASN A 76 -30.61 38.32 -0.09
N LEU A 77 -31.26 38.56 -1.23
CA LEU A 77 -31.25 37.64 -2.38
C LEU A 77 -29.87 37.61 -3.06
N GLN A 78 -29.19 38.76 -3.15
CA GLN A 78 -27.82 38.88 -3.65
C GLN A 78 -26.87 38.05 -2.76
N LYS A 79 -26.94 38.22 -1.44
CA LYS A 79 -26.13 37.41 -0.50
C LYS A 79 -26.43 35.92 -0.57
N GLN A 80 -27.67 35.51 -0.84
CA GLN A 80 -28.03 34.11 -1.09
C GLN A 80 -27.53 33.60 -2.45
N LEU A 81 -27.48 34.45 -3.48
CA LEU A 81 -26.90 34.15 -4.77
C LEU A 81 -25.38 33.95 -4.66
N ASP A 82 -24.67 34.88 -3.99
CA ASP A 82 -23.22 34.81 -3.77
C ASP A 82 -22.83 33.52 -3.02
N ASP A 83 -23.59 33.16 -1.97
CA ASP A 83 -23.41 31.93 -1.16
C ASP A 83 -23.80 30.64 -1.92
N LEU A 84 -24.64 30.74 -2.97
CA LEU A 84 -24.91 29.64 -3.90
C LEU A 84 -23.82 29.51 -4.98
N GLU A 85 -23.36 30.63 -5.54
CA GLU A 85 -22.31 30.66 -6.56
C GLU A 85 -20.96 30.22 -5.98
N ALA A 86 -20.61 30.65 -4.77
CA ALA A 86 -19.43 30.15 -4.05
C ALA A 86 -19.46 28.62 -3.86
N ARG A 87 -20.61 28.06 -3.44
CA ARG A 87 -20.80 26.60 -3.33
C ARG A 87 -20.77 25.89 -4.68
N HIS A 88 -21.23 26.53 -5.75
CA HIS A 88 -21.19 25.98 -7.10
C HIS A 88 -19.75 25.96 -7.66
N GLN A 89 -18.96 27.02 -7.43
CA GLN A 89 -17.53 27.06 -7.80
C GLN A 89 -16.71 26.03 -6.99
N ALA A 90 -16.96 25.91 -5.69
CA ALA A 90 -16.36 24.83 -4.89
C ALA A 90 -16.73 23.44 -5.43
N SER A 91 -17.99 23.23 -5.83
CA SER A 91 -18.43 21.98 -6.47
C SER A 91 -17.72 21.70 -7.80
N LYS A 92 -17.44 22.73 -8.62
CA LYS A 92 -16.64 22.60 -9.86
C LYS A 92 -15.17 22.30 -9.58
N GLY A 93 -14.58 22.90 -8.54
CA GLY A 93 -13.24 22.55 -8.06
C GLY A 93 -13.15 21.08 -7.62
N HIS A 94 -14.21 20.54 -7.01
CA HIS A 94 -14.30 19.11 -6.73
C HIS A 94 -14.43 18.24 -7.99
N GLU A 95 -15.07 18.70 -9.07
CA GLU A 95 -15.12 17.96 -10.33
C GLU A 95 -13.78 17.93 -11.06
N ALA A 96 -13.02 19.03 -11.06
CA ALA A 96 -11.64 19.08 -11.58
C ALA A 96 -10.75 18.07 -10.83
N LYS A 97 -10.72 18.15 -9.49
CA LYS A 97 -9.96 17.20 -8.66
C LYS A 97 -10.44 15.75 -8.85
N ARG A 98 -11.74 15.52 -9.06
CA ARG A 98 -12.28 14.18 -9.36
C ARG A 98 -11.77 13.64 -10.70
N HIS A 99 -11.59 14.50 -11.70
CA HIS A 99 -11.01 14.11 -12.99
C HIS A 99 -9.51 13.77 -12.87
N GLU A 100 -8.75 14.54 -12.09
CA GLU A 100 -7.36 14.23 -11.72
C GLU A 100 -7.25 12.87 -11.02
N TRP A 101 -8.07 12.62 -9.99
CA TRP A 101 -8.15 11.33 -9.31
C TRP A 101 -8.55 10.18 -10.24
N GLU A 102 -9.41 10.41 -11.24
CA GLU A 102 -9.77 9.39 -12.22
C GLU A 102 -8.63 9.13 -13.23
N GLN A 103 -7.85 10.14 -13.62
CA GLN A 103 -6.63 9.97 -14.41
C GLN A 103 -5.55 9.21 -13.62
N TYR A 104 -5.32 9.57 -12.36
CA TYR A 104 -4.40 8.86 -11.47
C TYR A 104 -4.83 7.38 -11.30
N ALA A 105 -6.11 7.13 -11.05
CA ALA A 105 -6.64 5.77 -10.95
C ALA A 105 -6.53 4.98 -12.28
N LYS A 106 -6.59 5.64 -13.45
CA LYS A 106 -6.30 5.02 -14.75
C LYS A 106 -4.81 4.68 -14.89
N LYS A 107 -3.90 5.58 -14.49
CA LYS A 107 -2.45 5.36 -14.52
C LYS A 107 -2.04 4.18 -13.62
N VAL A 108 -2.45 4.19 -12.34
CA VAL A 108 -2.19 3.09 -11.39
C VAL A 108 -2.78 1.76 -11.89
N LYS A 109 -3.93 1.78 -12.56
CA LYS A 109 -4.52 0.58 -13.19
C LYS A 109 -3.70 0.08 -14.39
N GLN A 110 -3.11 0.97 -15.20
CA GLN A 110 -2.21 0.61 -16.29
C GLN A 110 -0.89 0.04 -15.75
N GLU A 111 -0.28 0.69 -14.76
CA GLU A 111 0.94 0.25 -14.08
C GLU A 111 0.75 -1.14 -13.45
N ARG A 112 -0.35 -1.36 -12.70
CA ARG A 112 -0.68 -2.66 -12.12
C ARG A 112 -0.92 -3.75 -13.17
N ASN A 113 -1.48 -3.40 -14.34
CA ASN A 113 -1.63 -4.34 -15.44
C ASN A 113 -0.28 -4.66 -16.11
N SER A 114 0.62 -3.68 -16.25
CA SER A 114 1.98 -3.87 -16.75
C SER A 114 2.80 -4.78 -15.83
N LEU A 115 2.78 -4.52 -14.53
CA LEU A 115 3.41 -5.37 -13.51
C LEU A 115 2.85 -6.79 -13.50
N ARG A 116 1.54 -6.96 -13.72
CA ARG A 116 0.92 -8.29 -13.87
C ARG A 116 1.48 -9.03 -15.10
N ILE A 117 1.59 -8.37 -16.25
CA ILE A 117 2.16 -8.99 -17.47
C ILE A 117 3.62 -9.37 -17.23
N GLN A 118 4.42 -8.52 -16.58
CA GLN A 118 5.82 -8.82 -16.24
C GLN A 118 5.97 -9.98 -15.24
N LEU A 119 4.97 -10.22 -14.37
CA LEU A 119 4.92 -11.40 -13.51
C LEU A 119 4.55 -12.65 -14.32
N GLU A 120 3.49 -12.60 -15.14
CA GLU A 120 3.08 -13.70 -16.01
C GLU A 120 4.20 -14.12 -17.00
N GLU A 121 4.99 -13.17 -17.51
CA GLU A 121 6.20 -13.43 -18.31
C GLU A 121 7.34 -14.07 -17.50
N LYS A 122 7.54 -13.65 -16.24
CA LYS A 122 8.56 -14.25 -15.37
C LYS A 122 8.19 -15.65 -14.91
N ASP A 123 6.94 -15.89 -14.56
CA ASP A 123 6.43 -17.20 -14.15
C ASP A 123 6.52 -18.18 -15.33
N LYS A 124 6.12 -17.75 -16.54
CA LYS A 124 6.33 -18.53 -17.77
C LYS A 124 7.81 -18.82 -18.03
N LYS A 125 8.70 -17.86 -17.80
CA LYS A 125 10.14 -18.10 -17.92
C LYS A 125 10.66 -19.11 -16.88
N MET A 126 10.21 -19.02 -15.63
CA MET A 126 10.57 -20.01 -14.60
C MET A 126 10.06 -21.41 -14.95
N GLU A 127 8.88 -21.54 -15.56
CA GLU A 127 8.42 -22.81 -16.13
C GLU A 127 9.32 -23.30 -17.28
N GLU A 128 9.74 -22.43 -18.20
CA GLU A 128 10.65 -22.79 -19.30
C GLU A 128 12.02 -23.23 -18.78
N ASP A 129 12.61 -22.50 -17.81
CA ASP A 129 13.88 -22.85 -17.15
C ASP A 129 13.76 -24.15 -16.33
N ALA A 130 12.62 -24.39 -15.65
CA ALA A 130 12.35 -25.63 -14.92
C ALA A 130 12.17 -26.83 -15.86
N ARG A 131 11.46 -26.67 -16.98
CA ARG A 131 11.34 -27.70 -18.03
C ARG A 131 12.70 -28.03 -18.65
N ALA A 132 13.53 -27.01 -18.92
CA ALA A 132 14.90 -27.22 -19.41
C ALA A 132 15.78 -27.97 -18.41
N THR A 133 15.65 -27.65 -17.10
CA THR A 133 16.38 -28.36 -16.03
C THR A 133 15.89 -29.81 -15.88
N SER A 134 14.59 -30.06 -16.03
CA SER A 134 14.03 -31.42 -16.05
C SER A 134 14.57 -32.26 -17.21
N ILE A 135 14.62 -31.70 -18.42
CA ILE A 135 15.20 -32.35 -19.61
C ILE A 135 16.69 -32.65 -19.40
N ALA A 136 17.47 -31.68 -18.90
CA ALA A 136 18.89 -31.87 -18.62
C ALA A 136 19.15 -32.95 -17.55
N ASN A 137 18.30 -33.03 -16.53
CA ASN A 137 18.38 -34.09 -15.52
C ASN A 137 18.07 -35.49 -16.09
N ALA A 138 17.10 -35.59 -17.02
CA ALA A 138 16.79 -36.83 -17.71
C ALA A 138 17.93 -37.27 -18.65
N GLU A 139 18.54 -36.34 -19.39
CA GLU A 139 19.73 -36.59 -20.21
C GLU A 139 20.93 -37.05 -19.34
N VAL A 140 21.18 -36.37 -18.23
CA VAL A 140 22.22 -36.76 -17.25
C VAL A 140 21.96 -38.15 -16.65
N GLN A 141 20.71 -38.57 -16.46
CA GLN A 141 20.41 -39.92 -16.00
C GLN A 141 20.64 -40.96 -17.10
N SER A 142 20.12 -40.73 -18.31
CA SER A 142 20.37 -41.60 -19.48
C SER A 142 21.88 -41.82 -19.73
N LEU A 143 22.68 -40.76 -19.61
CA LEU A 143 24.14 -40.82 -19.73
C LEU A 143 24.83 -41.55 -18.57
N LYS A 144 24.24 -41.64 -17.37
CA LYS A 144 24.75 -42.55 -16.31
C LYS A 144 24.43 -43.99 -16.64
N ASP A 145 23.19 -44.26 -17.04
CA ASP A 145 22.69 -45.62 -17.31
C ASP A 145 23.47 -46.24 -18.49
N GLU A 146 23.74 -45.44 -19.54
CA GLU A 146 24.65 -45.81 -20.63
C GLU A 146 26.09 -46.05 -20.14
N ASN A 147 26.61 -45.20 -19.25
CA ASN A 147 27.97 -45.34 -18.72
C ASN A 147 28.12 -46.58 -17.82
N GLU A 148 27.09 -46.97 -17.08
CA GLU A 148 27.04 -48.21 -16.29
C GLU A 148 26.85 -49.45 -17.17
N SER A 149 26.06 -49.37 -18.25
CA SER A 149 26.01 -50.39 -19.29
C SER A 149 27.39 -50.59 -19.95
N LEU A 150 28.06 -49.51 -20.36
CA LEU A 150 29.39 -49.57 -20.97
C LEU A 150 30.47 -50.07 -19.99
N LYS A 151 30.41 -49.71 -18.70
CA LYS A 151 31.28 -50.31 -17.65
C LYS A 151 31.03 -51.80 -17.49
N SER A 152 29.78 -52.24 -17.59
CA SER A 152 29.39 -53.65 -17.48
C SER A 152 29.91 -54.44 -18.69
N GLN A 153 29.73 -53.92 -19.91
CA GLN A 153 30.28 -54.48 -21.14
C GLN A 153 31.81 -54.53 -21.12
N LEU A 154 32.49 -53.45 -20.69
CA LEU A 154 33.95 -53.42 -20.55
C LEU A 154 34.44 -54.44 -19.51
N SER A 155 33.73 -54.61 -18.39
CA SER A 155 34.05 -55.62 -17.39
C SER A 155 33.85 -57.04 -17.93
N GLN A 156 32.78 -57.26 -18.69
CA GLN A 156 32.50 -58.52 -19.38
C GLN A 156 33.61 -58.85 -20.39
N ILE A 157 33.93 -57.94 -21.31
CA ILE A 157 35.01 -58.10 -22.30
C ILE A 157 36.37 -58.37 -21.61
N ARG A 158 36.67 -57.64 -20.53
CA ARG A 158 37.90 -57.82 -19.75
C ARG A 158 37.94 -59.16 -18.99
N SER A 159 36.80 -59.77 -18.70
CA SER A 159 36.69 -61.12 -18.14
C SER A 159 36.67 -62.22 -19.20
N SER A 160 36.26 -61.92 -20.44
CA SER A 160 36.09 -62.88 -21.53
C SER A 160 37.24 -62.90 -22.54
N GLN A 161 38.26 -62.05 -22.37
CA GLN A 161 39.52 -62.12 -23.12
C GLN A 161 40.57 -62.95 -22.36
N PRO A 162 40.76 -64.24 -22.66
CA PRO A 162 42.02 -64.90 -22.33
C PRO A 162 43.16 -64.21 -23.09
N ALA A 163 44.32 -64.11 -22.46
CA ALA A 163 45.51 -63.49 -23.07
C ALA A 163 46.12 -64.42 -24.14
N GLN A 164 45.51 -64.46 -25.33
CA GLN A 164 46.00 -65.22 -26.48
C GLN A 164 46.54 -64.30 -27.57
N SER A 165 47.74 -64.64 -28.03
CA SER A 165 48.45 -63.99 -29.12
C SER A 165 47.72 -64.16 -30.46
N ILE A 166 47.47 -63.07 -31.16
CA ILE A 166 47.26 -63.08 -32.61
C ILE A 166 48.37 -62.26 -33.25
N THR A 167 49.14 -62.93 -34.11
CA THR A 167 50.32 -62.42 -34.80
C THR A 167 50.06 -62.23 -36.29
N SER A 168 50.86 -61.35 -36.90
CA SER A 168 51.15 -61.30 -38.35
C SER A 168 50.13 -60.65 -39.29
N ASP A 169 50.63 -60.35 -40.48
CA ASP A 169 49.93 -60.18 -41.76
C ASP A 169 49.06 -58.92 -42.01
N PHE A 170 49.36 -57.82 -41.32
CA PHE A 170 49.01 -56.45 -41.77
C PHE A 170 50.22 -55.50 -41.88
N LEU A 171 51.41 -56.06 -42.08
CA LEU A 171 52.67 -55.32 -42.25
C LEU A 171 52.91 -54.93 -43.72
N ASN A 172 52.54 -53.71 -44.10
CA ASN A 172 53.40 -52.82 -44.91
C ASN A 172 52.86 -51.37 -45.04
N ASP A 173 51.56 -51.16 -45.25
CA ASP A 173 50.97 -49.78 -45.30
C ASP A 173 50.67 -49.18 -43.92
N TYR A 174 50.50 -50.04 -42.91
CA TYR A 174 50.12 -49.64 -41.56
C TYR A 174 51.03 -48.59 -40.88
N PRO A 175 52.38 -48.60 -40.98
CA PRO A 175 53.22 -47.61 -40.29
C PRO A 175 53.03 -46.18 -40.82
N ALA A 176 52.72 -45.99 -42.11
CA ALA A 176 52.47 -44.66 -42.67
C ALA A 176 51.12 -44.11 -42.19
N GLN A 177 50.06 -44.93 -42.26
CA GLN A 177 48.73 -44.57 -41.78
C GLN A 177 48.71 -44.35 -40.26
N LEU A 178 49.39 -45.21 -39.49
CA LEU A 178 49.51 -45.09 -38.03
C LEU A 178 50.36 -43.88 -37.62
N SER A 179 51.37 -43.49 -38.39
CA SER A 179 52.10 -42.23 -38.18
C SER A 179 51.18 -41.02 -38.38
N SER A 180 50.42 -40.98 -39.48
CA SER A 180 49.45 -39.92 -39.77
C SER A 180 48.36 -39.85 -38.69
N ALA A 181 47.70 -40.97 -38.40
CA ALA A 181 46.67 -41.07 -37.36
C ALA A 181 47.20 -40.69 -35.97
N LYS A 182 48.45 -41.04 -35.63
CA LYS A 182 49.09 -40.62 -34.37
C LYS A 182 49.38 -39.13 -34.34
N ALA A 183 49.78 -38.52 -35.46
CA ALA A 183 49.93 -37.06 -35.56
C ALA A 183 48.58 -36.33 -35.43
N GLU A 184 47.51 -36.84 -36.03
CA GLU A 184 46.16 -36.30 -35.86
C GLU A 184 45.59 -36.53 -34.46
N LEU A 185 45.86 -37.67 -33.83
CA LEU A 185 45.51 -37.97 -32.44
C LEU A 185 46.22 -37.01 -31.47
N LEU A 186 47.51 -36.72 -31.70
CA LEU A 186 48.25 -35.74 -30.91
C LEU A 186 47.72 -34.31 -31.13
N LYS A 187 47.39 -33.95 -32.38
CA LYS A 187 46.83 -32.64 -32.76
C LYS A 187 45.41 -32.42 -32.22
N THR A 188 44.59 -33.45 -32.16
CA THR A 188 43.25 -33.43 -31.55
C THR A 188 43.33 -33.47 -30.02
N SER A 189 44.21 -34.30 -29.44
CA SER A 189 44.52 -34.32 -28.01
C SER A 189 44.97 -32.93 -27.51
N ALA A 190 45.92 -32.28 -28.18
CA ALA A 190 46.37 -30.93 -27.84
C ALA A 190 45.26 -29.87 -27.97
N LYS A 191 44.39 -29.97 -28.98
CA LYS A 191 43.20 -29.11 -29.09
C LYS A 191 42.18 -29.36 -27.96
N LEU A 192 42.03 -30.60 -27.53
CA LEU A 192 41.12 -30.98 -26.44
C LEU A 192 41.67 -30.60 -25.06
N SER A 193 42.99 -30.72 -24.82
CA SER A 193 43.60 -30.25 -23.57
C SER A 193 43.55 -28.71 -23.47
N ALA A 194 43.86 -27.99 -24.54
CA ALA A 194 43.70 -26.53 -24.60
C ALA A 194 42.25 -26.10 -24.36
N LYS A 195 41.27 -26.77 -25.00
CA LYS A 195 39.84 -26.52 -24.71
C LYS A 195 39.50 -26.79 -23.24
N ARG A 196 39.90 -27.95 -22.68
CA ARG A 196 39.68 -28.28 -21.26
C ARG A 196 40.28 -27.23 -20.32
N GLN A 197 41.46 -26.72 -20.63
CA GLN A 197 42.09 -25.66 -19.84
C GLN A 197 41.29 -24.35 -19.90
N THR A 198 40.88 -23.88 -21.09
CA THR A 198 40.03 -22.67 -21.21
C THR A 198 38.61 -22.82 -20.63
N VAL A 199 38.14 -24.05 -20.41
CA VAL A 199 36.92 -24.33 -19.64
C VAL A 199 37.21 -24.27 -18.14
N PHE A 200 38.30 -24.90 -17.68
CA PHE A 200 38.71 -24.86 -16.27
C PHE A 200 39.01 -23.44 -15.76
N GLU A 201 39.61 -22.60 -16.61
CA GLU A 201 39.87 -21.17 -16.34
C GLU A 201 38.55 -20.39 -16.17
N ARG A 202 37.59 -20.57 -17.10
CA ARG A 202 36.24 -19.97 -16.99
C ARG A 202 35.48 -20.48 -15.77
N ASP A 203 35.58 -21.76 -15.46
CA ASP A 203 35.00 -22.37 -14.26
C ASP A 203 35.56 -21.74 -12.98
N ALA A 204 36.87 -21.47 -12.93
CA ALA A 204 37.52 -20.80 -11.82
C ALA A 204 37.07 -19.33 -11.68
N GLU A 205 36.87 -18.62 -12.80
CA GLU A 205 36.31 -17.26 -12.81
C GLU A 205 34.84 -17.24 -12.35
N LEU A 206 34.01 -18.16 -12.84
CA LEU A 206 32.61 -18.29 -12.43
C LEU A 206 32.49 -18.64 -10.93
N ARG A 207 33.39 -19.48 -10.39
CA ARG A 207 33.45 -19.75 -8.94
C ARG A 207 33.85 -18.50 -8.14
N LYS A 208 34.84 -17.72 -8.60
CA LYS A 208 35.22 -16.44 -7.97
C LYS A 208 34.06 -15.43 -7.98
N LEU A 209 33.34 -15.33 -9.10
CA LEU A 209 32.17 -14.44 -9.22
C LEU A 209 31.02 -14.88 -8.31
N ARG A 210 30.72 -16.18 -8.22
CA ARG A 210 29.74 -16.71 -7.26
C ARG A 210 30.13 -16.38 -5.82
N ILE A 211 31.36 -16.69 -5.40
CA ILE A 211 31.84 -16.37 -4.03
C ILE A 211 31.72 -14.87 -3.72
N LYS A 212 31.99 -14.00 -4.71
CA LYS A 212 31.79 -12.55 -4.54
C LYS A 212 30.32 -12.17 -4.40
N MET A 213 29.43 -12.71 -5.23
CA MET A 213 27.99 -12.49 -5.13
C MET A 213 27.41 -13.04 -3.81
N ASP A 214 27.81 -14.23 -3.38
CA ASP A 214 27.38 -14.83 -2.11
C ASP A 214 27.83 -13.98 -0.91
N GLY A 215 29.02 -13.37 -0.98
CA GLY A 215 29.48 -12.39 0.01
C GLY A 215 28.65 -11.11 0.01
N GLN A 216 28.32 -10.57 -1.17
CA GLN A 216 27.48 -9.38 -1.29
C GLN A 216 26.03 -9.64 -0.84
N MET A 217 25.45 -10.80 -1.17
CA MET A 217 24.12 -11.19 -0.70
C MET A 217 24.08 -11.33 0.83
N LYS A 218 25.11 -11.95 1.45
CA LYS A 218 25.21 -12.05 2.92
C LYS A 218 25.37 -10.70 3.60
N SER A 219 26.10 -9.76 3.00
CA SER A 219 26.15 -8.38 3.51
C SER A 219 24.76 -7.74 3.48
N LEU A 220 24.10 -7.75 2.32
CA LEU A 220 22.76 -7.17 2.16
C LEU A 220 21.70 -7.85 3.03
N GLU A 221 21.84 -9.16 3.30
CA GLU A 221 20.98 -9.90 4.23
C GLU A 221 21.18 -9.45 5.69
N ILE A 222 22.43 -9.19 6.11
CA ILE A 222 22.74 -8.61 7.43
C ILE A 222 22.20 -7.18 7.52
N ASP A 223 22.42 -6.35 6.50
CA ASP A 223 21.95 -4.96 6.45
C ASP A 223 20.41 -4.88 6.49
N LEU A 224 19.72 -5.71 5.71
CA LEU A 224 18.26 -5.86 5.76
C LEU A 224 17.78 -6.36 7.13
N GLN A 225 18.55 -7.23 7.82
CA GLN A 225 18.23 -7.70 9.16
C GLN A 225 18.41 -6.59 10.21
N MET A 226 19.40 -5.69 10.05
CA MET A 226 19.55 -4.51 10.92
C MET A 226 18.40 -3.52 10.70
N VAL A 227 18.09 -3.16 9.46
CA VAL A 227 16.97 -2.25 9.12
C VAL A 227 15.62 -2.79 9.61
N ARG A 228 15.41 -4.11 9.58
CA ARG A 228 14.25 -4.76 10.22
C ARG A 228 14.26 -4.58 11.74
N ARG A 229 15.36 -4.91 12.43
CA ARG A 229 15.46 -4.73 13.89
C ARG A 229 15.20 -3.28 14.34
N GLU A 230 15.73 -2.29 13.61
CA GLU A 230 15.46 -0.89 13.92
C GLU A 230 13.99 -0.51 13.69
N ARG A 231 13.36 -1.02 12.61
CA ARG A 231 11.92 -0.84 12.38
C ARG A 231 11.11 -1.44 13.53
N ASP A 232 11.37 -2.70 13.86
CA ASP A 232 10.70 -3.43 14.94
C ASP A 232 10.88 -2.75 16.31
N TRP A 233 11.96 -1.99 16.50
CA TRP A 233 12.20 -1.17 17.69
C TRP A 233 11.43 0.16 17.64
N ARG A 234 11.51 0.92 16.54
CA ARG A 234 10.76 2.18 16.37
C ARG A 234 9.25 1.97 16.43
N ASP A 235 8.75 0.87 15.86
CA ASP A 235 7.32 0.58 15.82
C ASP A 235 6.78 0.20 17.22
N LYS A 236 7.59 -0.48 18.06
CA LYS A 236 7.30 -0.68 19.49
C LYS A 236 7.37 0.60 20.31
N GLU A 237 8.26 1.52 19.98
CA GLU A 237 8.33 2.82 20.64
C GLU A 237 7.10 3.69 20.31
N VAL A 238 6.63 3.66 19.07
CA VAL A 238 5.36 4.28 18.65
C VAL A 238 4.16 3.62 19.34
N GLU A 239 4.15 2.29 19.50
CA GLU A 239 3.13 1.57 20.26
C GLU A 239 3.12 2.02 21.74
N ARG A 240 4.29 2.04 22.40
CA ARG A 240 4.48 2.51 23.79
C ARG A 240 4.01 3.95 23.99
N LEU A 241 4.42 4.88 23.13
CA LEU A 241 3.96 6.28 23.18
C LEU A 241 2.45 6.40 22.89
N GLY A 242 1.89 5.50 22.07
CA GLY A 242 0.44 5.38 21.85
C GLY A 242 -0.32 4.87 23.07
N GLU A 243 0.24 3.97 23.87
CA GLU A 243 -0.32 3.53 25.15
C GLU A 243 -0.20 4.60 26.23
N ASP A 244 0.97 5.24 26.38
CA ASP A 244 1.16 6.32 27.36
C ASP A 244 0.26 7.53 27.03
N LYS A 245 0.07 7.87 25.75
CA LYS A 245 -0.93 8.87 25.33
C LYS A 245 -2.34 8.49 25.77
N LYS A 246 -2.80 7.26 25.51
CA LYS A 246 -4.13 6.78 25.94
C LYS A 246 -4.26 6.79 27.46
N ARG A 247 -3.19 6.48 28.20
CA ARG A 247 -3.17 6.53 29.68
C ARG A 247 -3.33 7.96 30.18
N VAL A 248 -2.63 8.93 29.60
CA VAL A 248 -2.78 10.36 29.95
C VAL A 248 -4.17 10.89 29.57
N GLU A 249 -4.72 10.51 28.41
CA GLU A 249 -6.08 10.90 28.02
C GLU A 249 -7.15 10.27 28.92
N ALA A 250 -6.96 9.04 29.38
CA ALA A 250 -7.85 8.39 30.36
C ALA A 250 -7.73 9.03 31.76
N GLN A 251 -6.52 9.35 32.21
CA GLN A 251 -6.29 10.05 33.49
C GLN A 251 -6.88 11.46 33.47
N LEU A 252 -6.77 12.18 32.35
CA LEU A 252 -7.39 13.50 32.20
C LEU A 252 -8.92 13.41 32.33
N ALA A 253 -9.56 12.47 31.64
CA ALA A 253 -11.00 12.25 31.75
C ALA A 253 -11.44 11.78 33.15
N GLU A 254 -10.60 11.01 33.87
CA GLU A 254 -10.85 10.60 35.25
C GLU A 254 -10.77 11.78 36.23
N GLU A 255 -9.79 12.68 36.07
CA GLU A 255 -9.67 13.91 36.87
C GLU A 255 -10.74 14.96 36.51
N GLU A 256 -11.12 15.10 35.23
CA GLU A 256 -12.26 15.91 34.81
C GLU A 256 -13.56 15.43 35.49
N GLY A 257 -13.83 14.12 35.47
CA GLY A 257 -14.96 13.51 36.18
C GLY A 257 -14.88 13.60 37.71
N ARG A 258 -13.68 13.64 38.31
CA ARG A 258 -13.49 13.95 39.73
C ARG A 258 -13.83 15.40 40.05
N CYS A 259 -13.42 16.34 39.19
CA CYS A 259 -13.75 17.76 39.33
C CYS A 259 -15.27 17.98 39.28
N GLU A 260 -15.97 17.39 38.31
CA GLU A 260 -17.44 17.46 38.23
C GLU A 260 -18.11 16.93 39.52
N GLN A 261 -17.69 15.76 40.02
CA GLN A 261 -18.22 15.18 41.26
C GLN A 261 -17.94 16.05 42.50
N LEU A 262 -16.75 16.67 42.59
CA LEU A 262 -16.41 17.58 43.68
C LEU A 262 -17.20 18.89 43.61
N GLU A 263 -17.46 19.41 42.42
CA GLU A 263 -18.33 20.57 42.23
C GLU A 263 -19.78 20.26 42.63
N ASP A 264 -20.33 19.12 42.22
CA ASP A 264 -21.68 18.68 42.62
C ASP A 264 -21.80 18.50 44.14
N LEU A 265 -20.78 17.92 44.79
CA LEU A 265 -20.71 17.78 46.24
C LEU A 265 -20.56 19.13 46.96
N LEU A 266 -19.81 20.08 46.39
CA LEU A 266 -19.69 21.44 46.91
C LEU A 266 -21.00 22.21 46.78
N ASP A 267 -21.67 22.17 45.63
CA ASP A 267 -22.98 22.80 45.44
C ASP A 267 -24.06 22.11 46.31
N ALA A 268 -24.03 20.79 46.46
CA ALA A 268 -24.94 20.05 47.35
C ALA A 268 -24.74 20.40 48.83
N SER A 269 -23.49 20.41 49.30
CA SER A 269 -23.16 20.79 50.68
C SER A 269 -23.41 22.27 50.95
N ALA A 270 -23.12 23.18 50.02
CA ALA A 270 -23.47 24.60 50.12
C ALA A 270 -24.99 24.81 50.25
N ARG A 271 -25.80 24.08 49.45
CA ARG A 271 -27.27 24.08 49.56
C ARG A 271 -27.74 23.57 50.94
N ALA A 272 -27.15 22.48 51.44
CA ALA A 272 -27.49 21.93 52.76
C ALA A 272 -27.09 22.87 53.91
N TYR A 273 -25.88 23.43 53.88
CA TYR A 273 -25.42 24.44 54.85
C TYR A 273 -26.29 25.69 54.82
N ALA A 274 -26.66 26.19 53.64
CA ALA A 274 -27.52 27.36 53.52
C ALA A 274 -28.88 27.14 54.20
N LEU A 275 -29.54 26.02 53.90
CA LEU A 275 -30.80 25.63 54.56
C LEU A 275 -30.66 25.52 56.08
N HIS A 276 -29.53 25.01 56.57
CA HIS A 276 -29.30 24.82 58.00
C HIS A 276 -28.95 26.13 58.74
N HIS A 277 -28.19 27.04 58.10
CA HIS A 277 -27.80 28.35 58.63
C HIS A 277 -28.97 29.33 58.72
N MET A 278 -29.91 29.28 57.77
CA MET A 278 -31.11 30.15 57.77
C MET A 278 -31.98 30.00 59.03
N ALA A 279 -31.80 28.92 59.80
CA ALA A 279 -32.50 28.67 61.06
C ALA A 279 -31.68 28.99 62.32
N THR A 280 -30.37 29.25 62.22
CA THR A 280 -29.45 29.25 63.38
C THR A 280 -28.48 30.42 63.47
N VAL A 281 -28.21 31.16 62.38
CA VAL A 281 -27.15 32.17 62.31
C VAL A 281 -27.71 33.56 61.97
N PRO A 282 -27.21 34.66 62.57
CA PRO A 282 -27.68 36.01 62.27
C PRO A 282 -27.59 36.32 60.77
N LYS A 283 -28.69 36.85 60.21
CA LYS A 283 -28.88 37.04 58.76
C LYS A 283 -27.70 37.74 58.08
N THR A 284 -27.12 38.76 58.70
CA THR A 284 -25.96 39.49 58.14
C THR A 284 -24.76 38.58 57.84
N SER A 285 -24.49 37.56 58.66
CA SER A 285 -23.40 36.60 58.44
C SER A 285 -23.74 35.53 57.40
N PHE A 286 -25.03 35.30 57.13
CA PHE A 286 -25.48 34.48 56.01
C PHE A 286 -25.37 35.26 54.69
N ASP A 287 -25.85 36.51 54.68
CA ASP A 287 -25.83 37.39 53.51
C ASP A 287 -24.37 37.61 53.02
N THR A 288 -23.38 37.76 53.93
CA THR A 288 -21.95 37.85 53.55
C THR A 288 -21.40 36.55 52.97
N LEU A 289 -21.69 35.40 53.58
CA LEU A 289 -21.21 34.10 53.10
C LEU A 289 -21.83 33.73 51.75
N GLN A 290 -23.10 34.08 51.53
CA GLN A 290 -23.78 33.94 50.25
C GLN A 290 -23.13 34.82 49.17
N TYR A 291 -22.78 36.07 49.51
CA TYR A 291 -22.04 36.96 48.60
C TYR A 291 -20.65 36.41 48.24
N GLU A 292 -19.89 35.90 49.21
CA GLU A 292 -18.58 35.29 48.99
C GLU A 292 -18.66 34.02 48.11
N HIS A 293 -19.65 33.15 48.34
CA HIS A 293 -19.90 31.98 47.48
C HIS A 293 -20.26 32.38 46.05
N LEU A 294 -21.18 33.35 45.87
CA LEU A 294 -21.55 33.85 44.54
C LEU A 294 -20.37 34.50 43.82
N ARG A 295 -19.53 35.24 44.55
CA ARG A 295 -18.28 35.80 44.03
C ARG A 295 -17.30 34.71 43.58
N ALA A 296 -17.05 33.70 44.42
CA ALA A 296 -16.17 32.59 44.06
C ALA A 296 -16.68 31.81 42.84
N LYS A 297 -18.01 31.65 42.71
CA LYS A 297 -18.66 31.02 41.54
C LYS A 297 -18.50 31.85 40.26
N HIS A 298 -18.54 33.18 40.36
CA HIS A 298 -18.19 34.08 39.25
C HIS A 298 -16.71 34.00 38.89
N GLU A 299 -15.80 34.05 39.86
CA GLU A 299 -14.36 33.96 39.61
C GLU A 299 -13.99 32.61 38.96
N ALA A 300 -14.64 31.51 39.35
CA ALA A 300 -14.51 30.20 38.70
C ALA A 300 -15.04 30.19 37.25
N ALA A 301 -16.18 30.82 36.98
CA ALA A 301 -16.73 30.95 35.63
C ALA A 301 -15.80 31.78 34.71
N ASP A 302 -15.22 32.87 35.23
CA ASP A 302 -14.22 33.67 34.53
C ASP A 302 -12.96 32.84 34.18
N TRP A 303 -12.53 31.94 35.07
CA TRP A 303 -11.41 31.04 34.78
C TRP A 303 -11.74 30.00 33.70
N ARG A 304 -12.97 29.44 33.67
CA ARG A 304 -13.42 28.57 32.58
C ARG A 304 -13.44 29.32 31.24
N LEU A 305 -14.02 30.52 31.21
CA LEU A 305 -14.06 31.35 30.00
C LEU A 305 -12.66 31.70 29.48
N LYS A 306 -11.69 31.98 30.37
CA LYS A 306 -10.28 32.17 30.01
C LYS A 306 -9.64 30.89 29.46
N ALA A 307 -9.97 29.72 30.00
CA ALA A 307 -9.49 28.43 29.51
C ALA A 307 -10.06 28.09 28.12
N GLU A 308 -11.36 28.29 27.92
CA GLU A 308 -12.03 28.14 26.61
C GLU A 308 -11.45 29.11 25.57
N THR A 309 -11.23 30.37 25.94
CA THR A 309 -10.61 31.39 25.06
C THR A 309 -9.22 30.95 24.63
N ARG A 310 -8.36 30.51 25.55
CA ARG A 310 -7.04 29.92 25.23
C ARG A 310 -7.14 28.66 24.37
N GLY A 311 -8.19 27.85 24.56
CA GLY A 311 -8.51 26.70 23.71
C GLY A 311 -8.99 27.06 22.29
N VAL A 312 -9.51 28.27 22.08
CA VAL A 312 -9.78 28.85 20.75
C VAL A 312 -8.48 29.40 20.16
N GLU A 313 -7.72 30.21 20.91
CA GLU A 313 -6.41 30.77 20.50
C GLU A 313 -5.45 29.66 20.05
N LEU A 314 -5.36 28.56 20.81
CA LEU A 314 -4.50 27.42 20.50
C LEU A 314 -4.99 26.59 19.30
N ARG A 315 -6.27 26.67 18.94
CA ARG A 315 -6.78 26.13 17.66
C ARG A 315 -6.43 27.05 16.51
N MET A 316 -6.67 28.36 16.63
CA MET A 316 -6.28 29.35 15.62
C MET A 316 -4.78 29.32 15.33
N LYS A 317 -3.92 29.20 16.36
CA LYS A 317 -2.47 29.04 16.16
C LYS A 317 -2.06 27.73 15.52
N LYS A 318 -2.82 26.64 15.68
CA LYS A 318 -2.60 25.39 14.92
C LYS A 318 -3.02 25.53 13.46
N GLU A 319 -4.05 26.31 13.17
CA GLU A 319 -4.49 26.62 11.80
C GLU A 319 -3.51 27.57 11.10
N GLU A 320 -2.99 28.58 11.81
CA GLU A 320 -1.93 29.49 11.35
C GLU A 320 -0.62 28.74 11.07
N ILE A 321 -0.19 27.83 11.96
CA ILE A 321 0.96 26.95 11.71
C ILE A 321 0.74 26.11 10.45
N LYS A 322 -0.44 25.53 10.27
CA LYS A 322 -0.77 24.73 9.07
C LYS A 322 -0.79 25.57 7.79
N GLU A 323 -1.23 26.83 7.85
CA GLU A 323 -1.14 27.74 6.70
C GLU A 323 0.31 28.09 6.38
N LEU A 324 1.16 28.29 7.39
CA LEU A 324 2.59 28.51 7.22
C LEU A 324 3.30 27.26 6.66
N GLU A 325 2.95 26.05 7.12
CA GLU A 325 3.41 24.78 6.55
C GLU A 325 3.06 24.69 5.05
N GLN A 326 1.82 25.04 4.67
CA GLN A 326 1.40 25.05 3.25
C GLN A 326 2.10 26.15 2.42
N ARG A 327 2.39 27.33 3.01
CA ARG A 327 3.15 28.38 2.34
C ARG A 327 4.62 28.00 2.13
N LEU A 328 5.21 27.22 3.04
CA LEU A 328 6.55 26.66 2.88
C LEU A 328 6.57 25.59 1.78
N GLU A 329 5.58 24.68 1.75
CA GLU A 329 5.41 23.67 0.69
C GLU A 329 5.39 24.32 -0.72
N VAL A 330 4.58 25.38 -0.90
CA VAL A 330 4.54 26.15 -2.16
C VAL A 330 5.87 26.88 -2.43
N GLY A 331 6.52 27.43 -1.40
CA GLY A 331 7.84 28.07 -1.54
C GLY A 331 8.96 27.11 -1.94
N GLU A 332 8.86 25.83 -1.56
CA GLU A 332 9.77 24.78 -2.04
C GLU A 332 9.45 24.36 -3.48
N GLU A 333 8.18 24.27 -3.88
CA GLU A 333 7.79 24.08 -5.28
C GLU A 333 8.33 25.22 -6.17
N GLU A 334 8.13 26.49 -5.79
CA GLU A 334 8.65 27.66 -6.50
C GLU A 334 10.19 27.64 -6.59
N LYS A 335 10.88 27.32 -5.49
CA LYS A 335 12.34 27.18 -5.44
C LYS A 335 12.85 26.07 -6.37
N ASN A 336 12.14 24.94 -6.46
CA ASN A 336 12.51 23.84 -7.34
C ASN A 336 12.34 24.24 -8.82
N VAL A 337 11.21 24.88 -9.18
CA VAL A 337 10.98 25.41 -10.55
C VAL A 337 12.01 26.49 -10.93
N LEU A 338 12.38 27.36 -9.99
CA LEU A 338 13.47 28.33 -10.21
C LEU A 338 14.84 27.64 -10.34
N GLY A 339 15.08 26.55 -9.61
CA GLY A 339 16.27 25.72 -9.75
C GLY A 339 16.40 25.11 -11.15
N GLU A 340 15.33 24.48 -11.64
CA GLU A 340 15.25 23.95 -13.01
C GLU A 340 15.50 25.07 -14.05
N ALA A 341 14.91 26.26 -13.86
CA ALA A 341 15.12 27.41 -14.74
C ALA A 341 16.57 27.96 -14.69
N PHE A 342 17.24 27.91 -13.53
CA PHE A 342 18.66 28.29 -13.42
C PHE A 342 19.60 27.27 -14.07
N ASP A 343 19.24 25.99 -14.06
CA ASP A 343 20.02 24.94 -14.72
C ASP A 343 19.83 25.01 -16.25
N THR A 344 18.62 25.23 -16.77
CA THR A 344 18.43 25.47 -18.22
C THR A 344 19.12 26.75 -18.69
N MET A 345 19.06 27.85 -17.93
CA MET A 345 19.84 29.07 -18.24
C MET A 345 21.35 28.83 -18.19
N ARG A 346 21.84 27.83 -17.42
CA ARG A 346 23.26 27.45 -17.41
C ARG A 346 23.64 26.63 -18.64
N GLU A 347 22.74 25.76 -19.12
CA GLU A 347 22.90 25.03 -20.38
C GLU A 347 22.91 25.98 -21.58
N ASP A 348 21.93 26.88 -21.68
CA ASP A 348 21.90 27.95 -22.71
C ASP A 348 23.17 28.82 -22.67
N ALA A 349 23.62 29.21 -21.46
CA ALA A 349 24.85 29.97 -21.28
C ALA A 349 26.14 29.16 -21.49
N ALA A 350 26.07 27.83 -21.67
CA ALA A 350 27.18 27.01 -22.14
C ALA A 350 27.18 26.92 -23.67
N VAL A 351 26.02 26.67 -24.29
CA VAL A 351 25.85 26.69 -25.76
C VAL A 351 26.26 28.04 -26.36
N LEU A 352 25.83 29.15 -25.77
CA LEU A 352 26.22 30.49 -26.21
C LEU A 352 27.72 30.76 -26.07
N ARG A 353 28.43 30.11 -25.13
CA ARG A 353 29.91 30.21 -25.06
C ARG A 353 30.57 29.41 -26.17
N GLU A 354 30.08 28.21 -26.46
CA GLU A 354 30.59 27.41 -27.59
C GLU A 354 30.39 28.13 -28.93
N GLU A 355 29.25 28.84 -29.12
CA GLU A 355 29.02 29.69 -30.28
C GLU A 355 29.91 30.96 -30.30
N ILE A 356 30.10 31.63 -29.15
CA ILE A 356 30.97 32.80 -29.04
C ILE A 356 32.44 32.44 -29.28
N ASP A 357 32.95 31.35 -28.70
CA ASP A 357 34.32 30.89 -28.91
C ASP A 357 34.56 30.47 -30.37
N ARG A 358 33.54 29.87 -31.01
CA ARG A 358 33.54 29.56 -32.45
C ARG A 358 33.53 30.82 -33.34
N LEU A 359 32.88 31.91 -32.91
CA LEU A 359 32.87 33.20 -33.62
C LEU A 359 34.18 33.99 -33.39
N ILE A 360 34.69 34.01 -32.16
CA ILE A 360 35.93 34.68 -31.78
C ILE A 360 37.13 34.02 -32.47
N GLY A 361 37.17 32.68 -32.48
CA GLY A 361 38.17 31.89 -33.23
C GLY A 361 38.14 32.11 -34.74
N ALA A 362 37.06 32.66 -35.30
CA ALA A 362 36.96 33.06 -36.70
C ALA A 362 37.29 34.55 -36.95
N SER A 363 37.43 35.38 -35.90
CA SER A 363 37.43 36.85 -36.03
C SER A 363 38.73 37.55 -35.62
N ILE A 364 39.48 37.04 -34.63
CA ILE A 364 40.69 37.74 -34.11
C ILE A 364 41.93 37.43 -34.96
N SER A 365 41.87 37.80 -36.24
CA SER A 365 43.01 37.71 -37.19
C SER A 365 43.50 39.08 -37.70
N GLU A 366 42.78 40.18 -37.43
CA GLU A 366 43.07 41.49 -38.06
C GLU A 366 42.90 42.76 -37.15
N GLN A 367 43.99 43.57 -37.05
CA GLN A 367 44.06 45.06 -36.98
C GLN A 367 44.03 45.92 -35.66
N ARG A 368 45.17 46.63 -35.40
CA ARG A 368 45.39 48.13 -35.18
C ARG A 368 45.35 48.84 -33.78
N SER A 369 45.69 50.17 -33.73
CA SER A 369 46.45 50.88 -32.63
C SER A 369 46.36 52.47 -32.48
N ASP A 370 46.91 53.03 -31.34
CA ASP A 370 47.56 54.38 -31.04
C ASP A 370 46.83 55.77 -30.73
N PHE A 371 47.38 56.64 -29.77
CA PHE A 371 47.50 58.18 -29.67
C PHE A 371 47.47 58.95 -28.26
N SER A 372 48.09 60.18 -28.06
CA SER A 372 48.05 61.12 -26.83
C SER A 372 48.76 62.56 -26.88
N ILE A 373 48.45 63.63 -26.02
CA ILE A 373 49.02 65.09 -25.96
C ILE A 373 48.90 65.92 -24.55
N PRO A 374 49.70 67.02 -24.19
CA PRO A 374 49.73 67.84 -22.88
C PRO A 374 49.68 69.48 -22.85
N THR A 375 50.30 70.25 -21.87
CA THR A 375 50.00 71.68 -21.32
C THR A 375 51.17 72.77 -21.08
N LEU A 376 50.95 74.08 -20.67
CA LEU A 376 51.99 75.17 -20.32
C LEU A 376 51.58 76.57 -19.61
N ASP A 377 52.53 77.54 -19.37
CA ASP A 377 52.49 78.96 -18.77
C ASP A 377 53.77 79.86 -19.19
N PRO A 378 54.42 80.97 -18.60
CA PRO A 378 54.19 82.05 -17.55
C PRO A 378 54.85 83.54 -17.71
N LEU A 379 54.82 84.42 -16.65
CA LEU A 379 55.75 85.57 -16.17
C LEU A 379 55.70 87.14 -16.56
N PRO A 380 56.26 88.14 -15.75
CA PRO A 380 56.10 89.66 -15.86
C PRO A 380 57.34 90.65 -15.62
N SER A 381 57.14 92.01 -15.38
CA SER A 381 57.99 93.13 -14.75
C SER A 381 58.70 94.24 -15.62
N ALA A 382 59.26 95.44 -15.21
CA ALA A 382 59.05 96.53 -14.17
C ALA A 382 60.02 97.79 -14.28
N SER A 383 59.96 98.85 -13.40
CA SER A 383 60.89 100.05 -13.14
C SER A 383 60.71 101.37 -14.00
N PRO A 384 61.31 102.62 -13.79
CA PRO A 384 62.27 103.24 -12.81
C PRO A 384 61.91 104.70 -12.23
N ALA A 385 62.84 105.56 -11.68
CA ALA A 385 62.45 106.69 -10.74
C ALA A 385 63.28 108.03 -10.48
N ILE A 386 64.45 108.38 -11.08
CA ILE A 386 65.44 109.30 -10.39
C ILE A 386 65.43 110.82 -10.75
N GLN A 387 65.00 111.27 -11.94
CA GLN A 387 65.14 112.71 -12.33
C GLN A 387 64.27 113.70 -11.52
N LEU A 388 63.33 113.22 -10.71
CA LEU A 388 62.52 114.04 -9.79
C LEU A 388 63.38 114.73 -8.69
N ALA A 389 64.58 114.19 -8.43
CA ALA A 389 65.40 114.45 -7.24
C ALA A 389 65.98 115.87 -7.06
N LEU A 390 65.79 116.77 -8.02
CA LEU A 390 66.13 118.21 -7.91
C LEU A 390 64.97 119.15 -8.29
N SER A 391 63.92 118.63 -8.94
CA SER A 391 62.53 119.06 -8.70
C SER A 391 62.34 119.43 -7.23
N HIS A 392 62.78 118.49 -6.38
CA HIS A 392 62.93 118.58 -4.93
C HIS A 392 63.32 119.94 -4.33
N SER A 393 64.09 120.84 -5.00
CA SER A 393 64.55 122.09 -4.36
C SER A 393 63.43 122.84 -3.61
N ASP A 394 62.27 123.00 -4.25
CA ASP A 394 61.05 123.55 -3.65
C ASP A 394 59.82 122.68 -3.89
N LEU A 395 59.94 121.60 -4.68
CA LEU A 395 59.02 120.46 -4.65
C LEU A 395 59.17 119.67 -3.34
N ILE A 396 60.18 119.95 -2.49
CA ILE A 396 60.23 119.50 -1.08
C ILE A 396 59.33 120.38 -0.21
N THR A 397 59.33 121.70 -0.30
CA THR A 397 58.38 122.48 0.53
C THR A 397 56.96 122.41 -0.02
N SER A 398 56.78 122.49 -1.34
CA SER A 398 55.45 122.46 -1.99
C SER A 398 54.92 121.07 -2.34
N HIS A 399 55.74 120.01 -2.28
CA HIS A 399 55.29 118.63 -2.49
C HIS A 399 55.86 117.62 -1.48
N PHE A 400 56.97 117.88 -0.76
CA PHE A 400 57.30 117.15 0.48
C PHE A 400 56.70 117.77 1.75
N LEU A 401 56.16 119.00 1.81
CA LEU A 401 55.25 119.31 2.92
C LEU A 401 53.93 118.56 2.71
N PRO A 402 53.33 118.54 1.49
CA PRO A 402 52.28 117.57 1.14
C PRO A 402 52.67 116.10 1.27
N GLN A 403 53.87 115.64 0.91
CA GLN A 403 54.29 114.25 1.17
C GLN A 403 54.72 114.01 2.61
N ILE A 404 55.05 115.00 3.43
CA ILE A 404 55.25 114.81 4.88
C ILE A 404 53.89 114.81 5.56
N THR A 405 52.90 115.59 5.12
CA THR A 405 51.52 115.43 5.59
C THR A 405 50.85 114.19 5.02
N SER A 406 51.19 113.74 3.81
CA SER A 406 50.80 112.43 3.27
C SER A 406 51.48 111.36 4.09
N LEU A 407 52.81 111.29 4.16
CA LEU A 407 53.54 110.33 5.01
C LEU A 407 53.13 110.40 6.48
N THR A 408 52.71 111.54 7.03
CA THR A 408 52.15 111.60 8.39
C THR A 408 50.71 111.09 8.44
N SER A 409 49.89 111.35 7.43
CA SER A 409 48.55 110.76 7.24
C SER A 409 48.62 109.26 6.93
N ASP A 410 49.68 108.81 6.25
CA ASP A 410 49.96 107.45 5.84
C ASP A 410 50.64 106.69 6.97
N ILE A 411 51.49 107.32 7.78
CA ILE A 411 51.94 106.82 9.10
C ILE A 411 50.74 106.76 10.05
N SER A 412 49.85 107.75 10.08
CA SER A 412 48.61 107.68 10.87
C SER A 412 47.66 106.60 10.33
N SER A 413 47.61 106.40 9.02
CA SER A 413 46.86 105.34 8.35
C SER A 413 47.49 103.98 8.63
N LEU A 414 48.81 103.87 8.65
CA LEU A 414 49.56 102.66 8.95
C LEU A 414 49.56 102.36 10.46
N GLN A 415 49.51 103.36 11.33
CA GLN A 415 49.34 103.19 12.78
C GLN A 415 47.91 102.80 13.12
N SER A 416 46.89 103.41 12.49
CA SER A 416 45.50 102.97 12.65
C SER A 416 45.24 101.61 11.98
N LYS A 417 45.85 101.31 10.84
CA LYS A 417 45.88 99.95 10.26
C LYS A 417 46.64 98.99 11.18
N LEU A 418 47.76 99.37 11.79
CA LEU A 418 48.53 98.52 12.70
C LEU A 418 47.78 98.27 14.02
N SER A 419 47.10 99.26 14.58
CA SER A 419 46.23 99.05 15.74
C SER A 419 45.00 98.23 15.36
N THR A 420 44.46 98.39 14.14
CA THR A 420 43.38 97.54 13.61
C THR A 420 43.85 96.11 13.38
N THR A 421 45.01 95.86 12.78
CA THR A 421 45.54 94.51 12.59
C THR A 421 46.00 93.89 13.90
N THR A 422 46.49 94.68 14.86
CA THR A 422 46.80 94.21 16.22
C THR A 422 45.52 93.85 16.97
N SER A 423 44.46 94.66 16.88
CA SER A 423 43.13 94.36 17.45
C SER A 423 42.50 93.13 16.79
N ASN A 424 42.58 93.02 15.46
CA ASN A 424 42.11 91.85 14.73
C ASN A 424 42.96 90.61 15.06
N LEU A 425 44.26 90.75 15.30
CA LEU A 425 45.15 89.67 15.72
C LEU A 425 44.82 89.21 17.15
N THR A 426 44.62 90.12 18.11
CA THR A 426 44.21 89.74 19.47
C THR A 426 42.81 89.13 19.50
N SER A 427 41.88 89.65 18.69
CA SER A 427 40.55 89.05 18.48
C SER A 427 40.61 87.66 17.85
N SER A 428 41.49 87.47 16.86
CA SER A 428 41.75 86.15 16.25
C SER A 428 42.44 85.20 17.22
N GLN A 429 43.31 85.70 18.10
CA GLN A 429 43.96 84.92 19.14
C GLN A 429 42.99 84.49 20.25
N SER A 430 42.06 85.35 20.67
CA SER A 430 40.99 84.96 21.60
C SER A 430 40.05 83.94 20.95
N SER A 431 39.60 84.18 19.71
CA SER A 431 38.78 83.23 18.95
C SER A 431 39.47 81.86 18.78
N LEU A 432 40.78 81.84 18.50
CA LEU A 432 41.58 80.61 18.45
C LEU A 432 41.68 79.91 19.82
N ALA A 433 41.77 80.68 20.92
CA ALA A 433 41.82 80.12 22.27
C ALA A 433 40.46 79.52 22.68
N ASP A 434 39.36 80.17 22.33
CA ASP A 434 38.01 79.68 22.59
C ASP A 434 37.67 78.48 21.71
N LEU A 435 38.00 78.49 20.42
CA LEU A 435 37.83 77.33 19.53
C LEU A 435 38.66 76.11 20.02
N LYS A 436 39.85 76.33 20.59
CA LYS A 436 40.64 75.28 21.24
C LYS A 436 39.98 74.74 22.52
N ARG A 437 39.33 75.60 23.31
CA ARG A 437 38.54 75.22 24.49
C ARG A 437 37.30 74.42 24.08
N GLU A 438 36.59 74.84 23.04
CA GLU A 438 35.44 74.11 22.48
C GLU A 438 35.86 72.75 21.93
N HIS A 439 36.95 72.67 21.15
CA HIS A 439 37.48 71.40 20.66
C HIS A 439 37.88 70.45 21.81
N ALA A 440 38.52 70.95 22.87
CA ALA A 440 38.85 70.16 24.05
C ALA A 440 37.58 69.67 24.78
N SER A 441 36.55 70.51 24.89
CA SER A 441 35.24 70.14 25.46
C SER A 441 34.51 69.09 24.62
N LEU A 442 34.51 69.24 23.29
CA LEU A 442 33.89 68.31 22.36
C LEU A 442 34.61 66.94 22.37
N HIS A 443 35.94 66.94 22.43
CA HIS A 443 36.72 65.70 22.56
C HIS A 443 36.49 65.03 23.92
N ALA A 444 36.33 65.80 25.01
CA ALA A 444 35.96 65.25 26.31
C ALA A 444 34.54 64.65 26.31
N ALA A 445 33.59 65.30 25.63
CA ALA A 445 32.24 64.79 25.43
C ALA A 445 32.23 63.51 24.58
N HIS A 446 32.97 63.47 23.46
CA HIS A 446 33.12 62.28 22.61
C HIS A 446 33.70 61.11 23.40
N ALA A 447 34.81 61.32 24.10
CA ALA A 447 35.43 60.31 24.95
C ALA A 447 34.56 59.89 26.14
N SER A 448 33.54 60.67 26.50
CA SER A 448 32.52 60.29 27.50
C SER A 448 31.36 59.53 26.88
N LEU A 449 31.01 59.82 25.63
CA LEU A 449 30.02 59.08 24.85
C LEU A 449 30.53 57.68 24.51
N GLU A 450 31.78 57.54 24.07
CA GLU A 450 32.42 56.25 23.81
C GLU A 450 32.38 55.34 25.03
N ARG A 451 32.78 55.83 26.22
CA ARG A 451 32.67 55.10 27.49
C ARG A 451 31.24 54.81 27.94
N ALA A 452 30.26 55.63 27.54
CA ALA A 452 28.85 55.36 27.80
C ALA A 452 28.24 54.31 26.84
N HIS A 453 28.82 54.16 25.64
CA HIS A 453 28.43 53.16 24.65
C HIS A 453 29.24 51.84 24.73
N GLU A 454 30.34 51.80 25.47
CA GLU A 454 31.14 50.59 25.71
C GLU A 454 30.31 49.41 26.25
N PRO A 455 29.34 49.58 27.18
CA PRO A 455 28.41 48.50 27.57
C PRO A 455 27.50 48.02 26.44
N CYS A 456 27.15 48.87 25.47
CA CYS A 456 26.31 48.50 24.33
C CYS A 456 27.01 47.53 23.37
N ALA A 457 28.36 47.50 23.36
CA ALA A 457 29.10 46.50 22.60
C ALA A 457 28.89 45.09 23.16
N GLY A 458 28.80 44.95 24.49
CA GLY A 458 28.43 43.69 25.15
C GLY A 458 27.02 43.24 24.78
N ILE A 459 26.04 44.15 24.88
CA ILE A 459 24.64 43.89 24.53
C ILE A 459 24.50 43.47 23.05
N LYS A 460 25.27 44.09 22.13
CA LYS A 460 25.28 43.71 20.71
C LYS A 460 25.81 42.29 20.48
N LEU A 461 26.85 41.89 21.21
CA LEU A 461 27.43 40.54 21.12
C LEU A 461 26.50 39.49 21.76
N GLU A 462 25.82 39.83 22.85
CA GLU A 462 24.76 38.99 23.44
C GLU A 462 23.55 38.85 22.50
N LEU A 463 23.16 39.93 21.81
CA LEU A 463 22.09 39.89 20.79
C LEU A 463 22.48 38.97 19.63
N GLU A 464 23.65 39.18 19.00
CA GLU A 464 24.14 38.34 17.90
C GLU A 464 24.24 36.86 18.31
N LYS A 465 24.65 36.58 19.55
CA LYS A 465 24.66 35.22 20.10
C LYS A 465 23.24 34.66 20.25
N SER A 466 22.29 35.46 20.75
CA SER A 466 20.89 35.03 20.91
C SER A 466 20.18 34.81 19.57
N GLU A 467 20.50 35.62 18.54
CA GLU A 467 20.01 35.45 17.18
C GLU A 467 20.55 34.15 16.56
N LEU A 468 21.84 33.83 16.77
CA LEU A 468 22.43 32.56 16.35
C LEU A 468 21.79 31.36 17.07
N GLU A 469 21.55 31.47 18.37
CA GLU A 469 20.89 30.43 19.17
C GLU A 469 19.43 30.23 18.72
N CYS A 470 18.69 31.30 18.46
CA CYS A 470 17.37 31.25 17.84
C CYS A 470 17.40 30.59 16.45
N ALA A 471 18.37 30.92 15.59
CA ALA A 471 18.49 30.34 14.26
C ALA A 471 18.81 28.83 14.30
N LEU A 472 19.62 28.37 15.27
CA LEU A 472 19.88 26.95 15.51
C LEU A 472 18.65 26.23 16.06
N ASN A 473 17.93 26.84 17.01
CA ASN A 473 16.70 26.29 17.56
C ASN A 473 15.58 26.19 16.51
N THR A 474 15.43 27.19 15.62
CA THR A 474 14.49 27.12 14.50
C THR A 474 14.77 25.93 13.59
N LYS A 475 16.02 25.73 13.17
CA LYS A 475 16.43 24.57 12.35
C LYS A 475 16.19 23.23 13.05
N SER A 476 16.41 23.17 14.37
CA SER A 476 16.11 21.98 15.18
C SER A 476 14.59 21.69 15.24
N ILE A 477 13.77 22.74 15.34
CA ILE A 477 12.30 22.64 15.31
C ILE A 477 11.80 22.24 13.91
N GLU A 478 12.43 22.72 12.84
CA GLU A 478 12.13 22.34 11.46
C GLU A 478 12.43 20.85 11.21
N GLY A 479 13.63 20.37 11.55
CA GLY A 479 13.97 18.94 11.45
C GLY A 479 13.03 18.04 12.28
N LEU A 480 12.66 18.45 13.50
CA LEU A 480 11.69 17.71 14.31
C LEU A 480 10.26 17.72 13.71
N ARG A 481 9.89 18.75 12.94
CA ARG A 481 8.61 18.77 12.19
C ARG A 481 8.66 17.83 10.99
N GLU A 482 9.76 17.79 10.26
CA GLU A 482 9.99 16.85 9.14
C GLU A 482 9.94 15.39 9.63
N GLU A 483 10.65 15.07 10.72
CA GLU A 483 10.59 13.74 11.35
C GLU A 483 9.17 13.37 11.78
N VAL A 484 8.44 14.29 12.42
CA VAL A 484 7.05 14.07 12.81
C VAL A 484 6.11 13.93 11.60
N ALA A 485 6.38 14.62 10.48
CA ALA A 485 5.62 14.46 9.24
C ALA A 485 5.89 13.08 8.58
N MET A 486 7.15 12.67 8.51
CA MET A 486 7.58 11.35 8.05
C MET A 486 6.96 10.22 8.88
N LEU A 487 6.99 10.33 10.21
CA LEU A 487 6.37 9.35 11.12
C LEU A 487 4.84 9.31 10.96
N LYS A 488 4.17 10.46 10.78
CA LYS A 488 2.73 10.51 10.46
C LYS A 488 2.40 9.85 9.11
N MET A 489 3.28 9.95 8.12
CA MET A 489 3.11 9.28 6.82
C MET A 489 3.28 7.77 6.95
N LYS A 490 4.39 7.30 7.57
CA LYS A 490 4.59 5.86 7.83
C LYS A 490 3.42 5.26 8.62
N ALA A 491 2.96 5.93 9.69
CA ALA A 491 1.83 5.45 10.49
C ALA A 491 0.50 5.34 9.71
N LYS A 492 0.27 6.19 8.69
CA LYS A 492 -0.87 6.02 7.76
C LYS A 492 -0.68 4.78 6.90
N GLU A 493 0.49 4.63 6.27
CA GLU A 493 0.82 3.49 5.41
C GLU A 493 0.70 2.16 6.14
N ASP A 494 1.22 2.07 7.37
CA ASP A 494 1.10 0.90 8.24
C ASP A 494 -0.37 0.62 8.59
N SER A 495 -1.18 1.65 8.89
CA SER A 495 -2.63 1.46 9.13
C SER A 495 -3.36 0.93 7.89
N GLU A 496 -2.93 1.33 6.68
CA GLU A 496 -3.49 0.85 5.42
C GLU A 496 -2.97 -0.54 5.05
N GLY A 497 -1.74 -0.88 5.44
CA GLY A 497 -1.18 -2.23 5.37
C GLY A 497 -1.96 -3.18 6.28
N MET A 498 -2.21 -2.77 7.53
CA MET A 498 -3.00 -3.52 8.51
C MET A 498 -4.45 -3.72 8.05
N LYS A 499 -5.10 -2.70 7.46
CA LYS A 499 -6.42 -2.85 6.82
C LYS A 499 -6.37 -3.86 5.67
N ARG A 500 -5.41 -3.73 4.75
CA ARG A 500 -5.22 -4.67 3.62
C ARG A 500 -4.95 -6.12 4.08
N ALA A 501 -4.23 -6.29 5.19
CA ALA A 501 -4.00 -7.59 5.80
C ALA A 501 -5.28 -8.18 6.41
N ASN A 502 -6.05 -7.38 7.17
CA ASN A 502 -7.33 -7.80 7.73
C ASN A 502 -8.35 -8.16 6.62
N ASP A 503 -8.45 -7.34 5.56
CA ASP A 503 -9.25 -7.64 4.37
C ASP A 503 -8.81 -8.93 3.68
N CYS A 504 -7.55 -9.34 3.81
CA CYS A 504 -7.05 -10.61 3.29
C CYS A 504 -7.48 -11.78 4.19
N VAL A 505 -7.27 -11.68 5.51
CA VAL A 505 -7.68 -12.67 6.51
C VAL A 505 -9.19 -12.91 6.48
N MET A 506 -10.00 -11.85 6.38
CA MET A 506 -11.46 -11.97 6.26
C MET A 506 -11.89 -12.70 4.98
N ARG A 507 -11.21 -12.47 3.84
CA ARG A 507 -11.48 -13.22 2.60
C ARG A 507 -11.01 -14.68 2.69
N ALA A 508 -9.88 -14.94 3.33
CA ALA A 508 -9.40 -16.31 3.58
C ALA A 508 -10.39 -17.08 4.46
N LYS A 509 -10.88 -16.47 5.54
CA LYS A 509 -11.89 -17.08 6.44
C LYS A 509 -13.23 -17.35 5.75
N VAL A 510 -13.68 -16.47 4.86
CA VAL A 510 -14.90 -16.72 4.06
C VAL A 510 -14.69 -17.87 3.06
N ALA A 511 -13.51 -18.00 2.46
CA ALA A 511 -13.18 -19.13 1.61
C ALA A 511 -13.05 -20.45 2.40
N GLU A 512 -12.43 -20.41 3.58
CA GLU A 512 -12.34 -21.54 4.51
C GLU A 512 -13.74 -22.02 4.94
N GLN A 513 -14.63 -21.09 5.33
CA GLN A 513 -16.01 -21.43 5.67
C GLN A 513 -16.76 -22.06 4.49
N SER A 514 -16.60 -21.52 3.28
CA SER A 514 -17.19 -22.09 2.06
C SER A 514 -16.70 -23.51 1.77
N LEU A 515 -15.43 -23.82 2.07
CA LEU A 515 -14.88 -25.17 1.93
C LEU A 515 -15.37 -26.13 3.02
N VAL A 516 -15.62 -25.64 4.24
CA VAL A 516 -16.25 -26.44 5.30
C VAL A 516 -17.70 -26.78 4.94
N GLU A 517 -18.46 -25.80 4.42
CA GLU A 517 -19.83 -26.00 3.93
C GLU A 517 -19.87 -27.00 2.74
N GLU A 518 -18.89 -26.95 1.83
CA GLU A 518 -18.73 -27.94 0.76
C GLU A 518 -18.37 -29.34 1.28
N ILE A 519 -17.46 -29.44 2.26
CA ILE A 519 -17.09 -30.72 2.90
C ILE A 519 -18.28 -31.36 3.61
N ASP A 520 -19.09 -30.60 4.32
CA ASP A 520 -20.28 -31.12 5.01
C ASP A 520 -21.40 -31.50 4.05
N TYR A 521 -21.58 -30.77 2.95
CA TYR A 521 -22.45 -31.20 1.84
C TYR A 521 -21.96 -32.51 1.19
N LEU A 522 -20.67 -32.64 0.89
CA LEU A 522 -20.09 -33.88 0.35
C LEU A 522 -20.21 -35.06 1.32
N ARG A 523 -20.12 -34.82 2.64
CA ARG A 523 -20.39 -35.83 3.68
C ARG A 523 -21.86 -36.26 3.68
N GLU A 524 -22.81 -35.33 3.55
CA GLU A 524 -24.23 -35.66 3.47
C GLU A 524 -24.55 -36.48 2.22
N VAL A 525 -24.02 -36.08 1.06
CA VAL A 525 -24.13 -36.84 -0.20
C VAL A 525 -23.49 -38.23 -0.10
N TYR A 526 -22.32 -38.36 0.56
CA TYR A 526 -21.70 -39.66 0.80
C TYR A 526 -22.52 -40.56 1.74
N LEU A 527 -23.09 -39.99 2.81
CA LEU A 527 -23.99 -40.69 3.73
C LEU A 527 -25.32 -41.06 3.06
N GLU A 528 -25.75 -40.36 2.01
CA GLU A 528 -26.84 -40.80 1.14
C GLU A 528 -26.42 -41.92 0.18
N ALA A 529 -25.27 -41.79 -0.49
CA ALA A 529 -24.72 -42.80 -1.39
C ALA A 529 -24.53 -44.17 -0.70
N SER A 530 -23.99 -44.19 0.52
CA SER A 530 -23.78 -45.43 1.31
C SER A 530 -25.09 -46.16 1.66
N LYS A 531 -26.25 -45.49 1.65
CA LYS A 531 -27.56 -46.19 1.80
C LYS A 531 -27.82 -47.10 0.59
N TYR A 532 -27.44 -46.68 -0.61
CA TYR A 532 -27.62 -47.47 -1.83
C TYR A 532 -26.69 -48.67 -1.90
N GLU A 533 -25.51 -48.63 -1.28
CA GLU A 533 -24.62 -49.79 -1.14
C GLU A 533 -25.37 -50.98 -0.52
N SER A 534 -26.08 -50.76 0.59
CA SER A 534 -26.89 -51.79 1.26
C SER A 534 -28.10 -52.28 0.45
N LEU A 535 -28.58 -51.48 -0.51
CA LEU A 535 -29.64 -51.88 -1.44
C LEU A 535 -29.06 -52.67 -2.63
N TYR A 536 -27.86 -52.33 -3.09
CA TYR A 536 -27.14 -53.08 -4.12
C TYR A 536 -26.71 -54.46 -3.62
N THR A 537 -26.20 -54.59 -2.39
CA THR A 537 -25.87 -55.91 -1.83
C THR A 537 -27.13 -56.78 -1.65
N ALA A 538 -28.22 -56.21 -1.14
CA ALA A 538 -29.50 -56.94 -1.02
C ALA A 538 -30.07 -57.37 -2.39
N LEU A 539 -29.97 -56.51 -3.41
CA LEU A 539 -30.39 -56.85 -4.78
C LEU A 539 -29.48 -57.91 -5.42
N GLN A 540 -28.18 -57.89 -5.11
CA GLN A 540 -27.24 -58.93 -5.54
C GLN A 540 -27.55 -60.27 -4.84
N GLU A 541 -27.81 -60.28 -3.53
CA GLU A 541 -28.24 -61.47 -2.79
C GLU A 541 -29.54 -62.06 -3.39
N GLU A 542 -30.54 -61.23 -3.69
CA GLU A 542 -31.76 -61.68 -4.38
C GLU A 542 -31.48 -62.24 -5.79
N HIS A 543 -30.55 -61.64 -6.54
CA HIS A 543 -30.15 -62.11 -7.86
C HIS A 543 -29.40 -63.45 -7.82
N GLU A 544 -28.48 -63.63 -6.87
CA GLU A 544 -27.76 -64.89 -6.64
C GLU A 544 -28.72 -66.00 -6.20
N ILE A 545 -29.71 -65.70 -5.35
CA ILE A 545 -30.79 -66.63 -4.99
C ILE A 545 -31.65 -67.01 -6.21
N LEU A 546 -31.91 -66.07 -7.13
CA LEU A 546 -32.64 -66.36 -8.37
C LEU A 546 -31.82 -67.26 -9.32
N ILE A 547 -30.52 -66.98 -9.51
CA ILE A 547 -29.63 -67.83 -10.31
C ILE A 547 -29.55 -69.24 -9.71
N ALA A 548 -29.41 -69.38 -8.39
CA ALA A 548 -29.38 -70.69 -7.73
C ALA A 548 -30.69 -71.48 -7.92
N ARG A 549 -31.85 -70.79 -7.90
CA ARG A 549 -33.16 -71.41 -8.19
C ARG A 549 -33.31 -71.81 -9.66
N GLU A 550 -32.82 -70.99 -10.59
CA GLU A 550 -32.82 -71.30 -12.02
C GLU A 550 -31.94 -72.53 -12.31
N GLN A 551 -30.73 -72.58 -11.75
CA GLN A 551 -29.83 -73.72 -11.86
C GLN A 551 -30.43 -75.01 -11.28
N ALA A 552 -31.08 -74.94 -10.11
CA ALA A 552 -31.76 -76.09 -9.52
C ALA A 552 -32.94 -76.57 -10.39
N ALA A 553 -33.74 -75.66 -10.94
CA ALA A 553 -34.86 -76.00 -11.83
C ALA A 553 -34.39 -76.57 -13.18
N VAL A 554 -33.25 -76.12 -13.70
CA VAL A 554 -32.61 -76.70 -14.90
C VAL A 554 -32.09 -78.12 -14.60
N GLN A 555 -31.44 -78.35 -13.46
CA GLN A 555 -31.00 -79.68 -13.05
C GLN A 555 -32.18 -80.64 -12.86
N GLU A 556 -33.26 -80.21 -12.21
CA GLU A 556 -34.50 -80.99 -12.06
C GLU A 556 -35.11 -81.32 -13.44
N ALA A 557 -35.14 -80.36 -14.36
CA ALA A 557 -35.64 -80.58 -15.72
C ALA A 557 -34.75 -81.53 -16.55
N GLU A 558 -33.42 -81.48 -16.40
CA GLU A 558 -32.48 -82.41 -17.04
C GLU A 558 -32.62 -83.83 -16.48
N ASP A 559 -32.75 -83.98 -15.16
CA ASP A 559 -32.94 -85.26 -14.48
C ASP A 559 -34.30 -85.89 -14.86
N ILE A 560 -35.39 -85.13 -14.84
CA ILE A 560 -36.71 -85.56 -15.34
C ILE A 560 -36.63 -85.93 -16.84
N THR A 561 -35.85 -85.21 -17.65
CA THR A 561 -35.67 -85.54 -19.06
C THR A 561 -34.92 -86.86 -19.24
N ARG A 562 -33.88 -87.11 -18.43
CA ARG A 562 -33.12 -88.37 -18.41
C ARG A 562 -34.00 -89.55 -18.01
N GLN A 563 -34.76 -89.41 -16.92
CA GLN A 563 -35.74 -90.40 -16.45
C GLN A 563 -36.81 -90.71 -17.51
N ASN A 564 -37.33 -89.70 -18.21
CA ASN A 564 -38.29 -89.90 -19.29
C ASN A 564 -37.69 -90.61 -20.52
N ALA A 565 -36.41 -90.36 -20.84
CA ALA A 565 -35.71 -91.06 -21.91
C ALA A 565 -35.46 -92.55 -21.56
N GLU A 566 -35.07 -92.84 -20.32
CA GLU A 566 -34.94 -94.20 -19.79
C GLU A 566 -36.30 -94.92 -19.85
N LEU A 567 -37.36 -94.29 -19.32
CA LEU A 567 -38.75 -94.77 -19.40
C LEU A 567 -39.16 -95.12 -20.84
N ALA A 568 -38.90 -94.24 -21.80
CA ALA A 568 -39.25 -94.46 -23.20
C ALA A 568 -38.58 -95.72 -23.76
N GLY A 569 -37.31 -95.95 -23.42
CA GLY A 569 -36.50 -97.10 -23.86
C GLY A 569 -36.95 -98.47 -23.33
N HIS A 570 -37.67 -98.55 -22.21
CA HIS A 570 -38.17 -99.82 -21.68
C HIS A 570 -39.24 -100.45 -22.60
N THR A 571 -38.99 -101.67 -23.09
CA THR A 571 -39.98 -102.45 -23.86
C THR A 571 -40.97 -103.24 -23.00
N ASN A 572 -40.73 -103.34 -21.68
CA ASN A 572 -41.59 -104.07 -20.75
C ASN A 572 -42.63 -103.14 -20.09
N GLU A 573 -43.91 -103.36 -20.38
CA GLU A 573 -45.03 -102.56 -19.83
C GLU A 573 -45.13 -102.64 -18.30
N VAL A 574 -44.79 -103.78 -17.69
CA VAL A 574 -44.85 -103.95 -16.22
C VAL A 574 -43.82 -103.05 -15.53
N GLN A 575 -42.65 -102.84 -16.13
CA GLN A 575 -41.64 -101.91 -15.62
C GLN A 575 -42.13 -100.46 -15.71
N LYS A 576 -42.76 -100.09 -16.84
CA LYS A 576 -43.38 -98.76 -17.03
C LYS A 576 -44.49 -98.48 -16.00
N ILE A 577 -45.37 -99.46 -15.74
CA ILE A 577 -46.43 -99.35 -14.73
C ILE A 577 -45.82 -99.18 -13.33
N SER A 578 -44.86 -100.02 -12.95
CA SER A 578 -44.19 -99.96 -11.65
C SER A 578 -43.51 -98.60 -11.41
N TYR A 579 -42.84 -98.06 -12.43
CA TYR A 579 -42.18 -96.75 -12.34
C TYR A 579 -43.18 -95.59 -12.23
N VAL A 580 -44.27 -95.62 -13.00
CA VAL A 580 -45.36 -94.63 -12.91
C VAL A 580 -46.08 -94.71 -11.56
N GLU A 581 -46.15 -95.88 -10.91
CA GLU A 581 -46.59 -95.98 -9.52
C GLU A 581 -45.58 -95.44 -8.50
N GLY A 582 -44.27 -95.58 -8.76
CA GLY A 582 -43.21 -94.95 -7.98
C GLY A 582 -43.36 -93.43 -7.95
N LEU A 583 -43.35 -92.79 -9.12
CA LEU A 583 -43.57 -91.34 -9.27
C LEU A 583 -44.88 -90.86 -8.62
N ARG A 584 -45.94 -91.69 -8.62
CA ARG A 584 -47.21 -91.35 -7.95
C ARG A 584 -47.09 -91.35 -6.42
N ARG A 585 -46.26 -92.21 -5.83
CA ARG A 585 -45.99 -92.25 -4.38
C ARG A 585 -45.10 -91.08 -3.98
N GLU A 586 -44.00 -90.87 -4.70
CA GLU A 586 -43.08 -89.73 -4.51
C GLU A 586 -43.83 -88.39 -4.62
N MET A 587 -44.69 -88.21 -5.62
CA MET A 587 -45.54 -87.03 -5.74
C MET A 587 -46.52 -86.85 -4.55
N VAL A 588 -46.99 -87.94 -3.92
CA VAL A 588 -47.84 -87.87 -2.72
C VAL A 588 -47.02 -87.51 -1.48
N GLU A 589 -45.82 -88.06 -1.33
CA GLU A 589 -44.88 -87.76 -0.25
C GLU A 589 -44.43 -86.28 -0.33
N VAL A 590 -43.99 -85.81 -1.50
CA VAL A 590 -43.66 -84.39 -1.74
C VAL A 590 -44.86 -83.46 -1.49
N LYS A 591 -46.10 -83.87 -1.78
CA LYS A 591 -47.30 -83.10 -1.43
C LYS A 591 -47.54 -83.04 0.08
N GLN A 592 -47.22 -84.11 0.81
CA GLN A 592 -47.32 -84.16 2.27
C GLN A 592 -46.23 -83.31 2.92
N GLU A 593 -45.00 -83.32 2.42
CA GLU A 593 -43.92 -82.43 2.87
C GLU A 593 -44.21 -80.96 2.54
N LEU A 594 -44.76 -80.67 1.36
CA LEU A 594 -45.22 -79.32 1.00
C LEU A 594 -46.36 -78.82 1.91
N ALA A 595 -47.23 -79.72 2.39
CA ALA A 595 -48.24 -79.38 3.37
C ALA A 595 -47.63 -79.11 4.76
N GLY A 596 -46.71 -79.97 5.22
CA GLY A 596 -46.02 -79.83 6.51
C GLY A 596 -45.15 -78.57 6.59
N THR A 597 -44.38 -78.26 5.54
CA THR A 597 -43.59 -77.04 5.45
C THR A 597 -44.46 -75.78 5.44
N ARG A 598 -45.60 -75.78 4.72
CA ARG A 598 -46.60 -74.69 4.79
C ARG A 598 -47.20 -74.54 6.19
N GLN A 599 -47.46 -75.64 6.89
CA GLN A 599 -47.94 -75.59 8.28
C GLN A 599 -46.89 -74.97 9.23
N MET A 600 -45.64 -75.39 9.12
CA MET A 600 -44.52 -74.83 9.90
C MET A 600 -44.27 -73.35 9.60
N LEU A 601 -44.43 -72.95 8.33
CA LEU A 601 -44.36 -71.55 7.90
C LEU A 601 -45.49 -70.72 8.53
N ASN A 602 -46.74 -71.20 8.50
CA ASN A 602 -47.86 -70.52 9.15
C ASN A 602 -47.66 -70.37 10.66
N ILE A 603 -47.25 -71.44 11.35
CA ILE A 603 -46.93 -71.41 12.81
C ILE A 603 -45.82 -70.38 13.10
N SER A 604 -44.86 -70.24 12.19
CA SER A 604 -43.78 -69.24 12.32
C SER A 604 -44.29 -67.81 12.12
N TYR A 605 -45.19 -67.58 11.16
CA TYR A 605 -45.88 -66.30 10.99
C TYR A 605 -46.75 -65.94 12.19
N ASP A 606 -47.53 -66.88 12.74
CA ASP A 606 -48.35 -66.65 13.93
C ASP A 606 -47.47 -66.28 15.15
N LYS A 607 -46.30 -66.91 15.29
CA LYS A 607 -45.31 -66.56 16.32
C LYS A 607 -44.69 -65.17 16.10
N ILE A 608 -44.41 -64.78 14.85
CA ILE A 608 -43.95 -63.42 14.52
C ILE A 608 -45.04 -62.40 14.87
N ASN A 609 -46.28 -62.62 14.46
CA ASN A 609 -47.42 -61.75 14.77
C ASN A 609 -47.61 -61.59 16.29
N ALA A 610 -47.46 -62.66 17.07
CA ALA A 610 -47.52 -62.61 18.52
C ALA A 610 -46.38 -61.77 19.13
N LEU A 611 -45.15 -61.95 18.67
CA LEU A 611 -43.99 -61.16 19.13
C LEU A 611 -44.08 -59.69 18.71
N GLU A 612 -44.62 -59.38 17.53
CA GLU A 612 -44.87 -58.01 17.09
C GLU A 612 -45.94 -57.32 17.95
N ALA A 613 -46.99 -58.05 18.34
CA ALA A 613 -48.00 -57.58 19.28
C ALA A 613 -47.42 -57.36 20.70
N GLU A 614 -46.55 -58.25 21.17
CA GLU A 614 -45.84 -58.13 22.45
C GLU A 614 -44.90 -56.92 22.47
N ILE A 615 -44.12 -56.73 21.40
CA ILE A 615 -43.29 -55.53 21.18
C ILE A 615 -44.16 -54.26 21.08
N GLY A 616 -45.36 -54.35 20.52
CA GLY A 616 -46.37 -53.28 20.55
C GLY A 616 -46.81 -52.93 21.97
N ALA A 617 -47.10 -53.94 22.80
CA ALA A 617 -47.48 -53.76 24.20
C ALA A 617 -46.34 -53.13 25.02
N TYR A 618 -45.10 -53.61 24.88
CA TYR A 618 -43.94 -52.99 25.55
C TYR A 618 -43.72 -51.53 25.12
N LYS A 619 -43.86 -51.20 23.83
CA LYS A 619 -43.79 -49.80 23.36
C LYS A 619 -44.90 -48.92 23.95
N SER A 620 -46.11 -49.47 24.17
CA SER A 620 -47.20 -48.74 24.81
C SER A 620 -46.94 -48.43 26.30
N LEU A 621 -46.24 -49.33 27.00
CA LEU A 621 -45.78 -49.13 28.38
C LEU A 621 -44.62 -48.12 28.45
N ASP A 622 -43.65 -48.21 27.54
CA ASP A 622 -42.50 -47.32 27.45
C ASP A 622 -42.91 -45.85 27.18
N SER A 623 -43.94 -45.64 26.34
CA SER A 623 -44.56 -44.31 26.17
C SER A 623 -45.22 -43.74 27.43
N GLY A 624 -45.51 -44.57 28.45
CA GLY A 624 -45.99 -44.12 29.75
C GLY A 624 -44.91 -43.51 30.65
N VAL A 625 -43.62 -43.79 30.40
CA VAL A 625 -42.49 -43.32 31.21
C VAL A 625 -41.97 -41.96 30.75
N GLN A 626 -42.39 -41.49 29.56
CA GLN A 626 -41.99 -40.19 28.97
C GLN A 626 -42.58 -38.95 29.69
N GLY A 627 -43.20 -39.11 30.86
CA GLY A 627 -43.57 -37.99 31.75
C GLY A 627 -42.38 -37.29 32.42
N LEU A 628 -41.16 -37.84 32.31
CA LEU A 628 -39.93 -37.21 32.81
C LEU A 628 -39.05 -36.73 31.65
N ASN A 629 -38.94 -35.41 31.51
CA ASN A 629 -38.17 -34.73 30.45
C ASN A 629 -36.65 -34.96 30.58
N LEU A 630 -36.14 -36.07 30.05
CA LEU A 630 -34.70 -36.36 29.94
C LEU A 630 -34.31 -36.73 28.50
N GLY A 631 -33.92 -35.72 27.73
CA GLY A 631 -33.06 -35.85 26.54
C GLY A 631 -33.54 -36.80 25.45
N ALA A 632 -34.53 -36.40 24.65
CA ALA A 632 -35.01 -37.16 23.50
C ALA A 632 -33.93 -37.31 22.40
N SER A 633 -33.14 -38.39 22.47
CA SER A 633 -32.19 -38.78 21.42
C SER A 633 -32.93 -39.44 20.26
N GLY A 634 -32.99 -38.73 19.12
CA GLY A 634 -33.76 -39.14 17.94
C GLY A 634 -33.17 -40.32 17.17
N ARG A 635 -33.32 -41.55 17.67
CA ARG A 635 -33.02 -42.76 16.89
C ARG A 635 -34.08 -42.97 15.80
N MET A 636 -33.63 -43.00 14.55
CA MET A 636 -34.46 -43.17 13.36
C MET A 636 -35.28 -44.46 13.40
N LYS A 637 -36.59 -44.37 13.07
CA LYS A 637 -37.42 -45.54 12.78
C LYS A 637 -36.96 -46.17 11.46
N VAL A 638 -36.22 -47.28 11.52
CA VAL A 638 -35.99 -48.15 10.36
C VAL A 638 -37.30 -48.89 10.04
N GLN A 639 -38.13 -48.27 9.19
CA GLN A 639 -39.38 -48.86 8.71
C GLN A 639 -39.08 -49.87 7.61
N ARG A 640 -38.76 -51.12 7.99
CA ARG A 640 -38.66 -52.24 7.03
C ARG A 640 -39.99 -52.38 6.28
N ARG A 641 -39.97 -52.16 4.97
CA ARG A 641 -41.09 -52.52 4.08
C ARG A 641 -41.16 -54.04 3.97
N GLN A 642 -42.35 -54.62 4.01
CA GLN A 642 -42.53 -56.00 3.55
C GLN A 642 -42.42 -56.07 2.02
N PRO A 643 -41.92 -57.17 1.44
CA PRO A 643 -42.03 -57.43 0.01
C PRO A 643 -43.48 -57.81 -0.32
N GLU A 644 -44.29 -56.84 -0.77
CA GLU A 644 -45.66 -57.06 -1.25
C GLU A 644 -45.68 -57.77 -2.62
N GLY A 645 -45.24 -59.04 -2.67
CA GLY A 645 -45.24 -59.89 -3.87
C GLY A 645 -46.27 -61.02 -3.87
N GLY A 646 -47.16 -61.08 -2.87
CA GLY A 646 -47.85 -62.31 -2.47
C GLY A 646 -49.39 -62.34 -2.57
N ARG A 647 -50.04 -61.51 -3.40
CA ARG A 647 -51.52 -61.54 -3.54
C ARG A 647 -52.03 -61.51 -4.97
N LEU A 648 -52.22 -62.70 -5.53
CA LEU A 648 -53.31 -62.96 -6.47
C LEU A 648 -54.67 -62.73 -5.76
N THR A 649 -55.49 -61.78 -6.20
CA THR A 649 -56.97 -61.93 -6.26
C THR A 649 -57.69 -60.75 -6.93
N VAL A 650 -58.58 -61.08 -7.88
CA VAL A 650 -59.81 -60.38 -8.30
C VAL A 650 -59.71 -58.88 -8.64
N SER A 651 -59.84 -58.58 -9.94
CA SER A 651 -60.21 -57.26 -10.43
C SER A 651 -61.68 -56.92 -10.13
N ARG A 652 -61.96 -55.66 -9.78
CA ARG A 652 -63.29 -55.04 -9.91
C ARG A 652 -63.18 -53.63 -10.44
N LEU A 653 -63.92 -53.34 -11.50
CA LEU A 653 -64.13 -51.98 -12.01
C LEU A 653 -64.97 -51.19 -10.99
N SER A 654 -64.72 -49.88 -10.84
CA SER A 654 -65.72 -48.85 -11.21
C SER A 654 -65.31 -47.42 -10.81
N LYS A 655 -65.92 -46.45 -11.51
CA LYS A 655 -66.20 -45.05 -11.11
C LYS A 655 -65.02 -44.10 -10.84
N SER A 656 -64.62 -43.47 -11.94
CA SER A 656 -64.43 -42.01 -12.07
C SER A 656 -65.14 -41.10 -11.05
N VAL A 657 -64.43 -40.08 -10.57
CA VAL A 657 -64.98 -38.76 -10.15
C VAL A 657 -64.02 -37.65 -10.64
N ALA A 658 -64.52 -36.44 -10.85
CA ALA A 658 -63.73 -35.23 -11.12
C ALA A 658 -62.77 -34.89 -9.94
N GLY A 659 -61.73 -34.08 -10.07
CA GLY A 659 -61.42 -33.10 -11.12
C GLY A 659 -61.67 -31.68 -10.61
N SER A 660 -60.61 -30.97 -10.23
CA SER A 660 -60.66 -29.58 -9.76
C SER A 660 -59.42 -28.82 -10.23
N ARG A 661 -59.64 -27.76 -11.03
CA ARG A 661 -58.67 -26.70 -11.26
C ARG A 661 -58.96 -25.59 -10.24
N SER A 662 -57.93 -25.02 -9.64
CA SER A 662 -58.00 -23.68 -9.06
C SER A 662 -56.82 -22.86 -9.57
N SER A 663 -57.05 -21.58 -9.82
CA SER A 663 -56.08 -20.66 -10.42
C SER A 663 -56.30 -19.26 -9.88
N ARG A 664 -55.21 -18.64 -9.38
CA ARG A 664 -55.01 -17.20 -9.19
C ARG A 664 -56.09 -16.41 -8.42
N ASN A 665 -55.66 -15.76 -7.36
CA ASN A 665 -55.17 -14.38 -7.56
C ASN A 665 -53.67 -14.34 -7.27
#